data_AF-A0A7G2F073-F1
#
_entry.id   AF-A0A7G2F073-F1
#
_cell.length_a   1.000
_cell.length_b   1.000
_cell.length_c   1.000
_cell.angle_alpha   90.00
_cell.angle_beta   90.00
_cell.angle_gamma   90.00
#
_symmetry.space_group_name_H-M   'P 1'
#
loop_
_entity.id
_entity.type
_entity.pdbx_description
1 polymer ?
#
loop_
_entity_poly.entity_id
_entity_poly.type
_entity_poly.pdbx_seq_one_letter_code
_entity_poly.pdbx_strand_id
1 'polypeptide(L)'
;MKHSHVLLLLFVQVIVLLPLLCLSDDFVNSRATYYGSPDCKANPQFGRDINNGEVSGVSWRLWNNGTGCGACYQVRCKIPPHCSEEGVYVVATDSGEGDGTDFILSPKAYGRMARPGTENQLYSFGVVNVEYQRIPCRYAGYNLVYKIHEKSYNPHYLAILVLYVGGVNDILAVEVWQEDCKEWRRMRRVFGAVHDLQNPPRGTLTLRTGPVSKGIQLVKMPQVKIIAKNFMDMVASLPAIKLDKLYNNVFICEAILRSLPPLAKKYVLQMLYIDVPVPATMMEEWVLADGASKHRVAIDRLIQLRIFSEISDRKRGTSYSLNPTFQNNLQKHIISGGVLPREPMNSDNAIKLPSLQELETYALKQWECFLLQLINSGQGEKLTGISSSMMRIFQRGLLSQRDKDGPRLTESGFQFLLMDTNAQLWYIIREYILNAEERDVDPADLISFLLELSFHVTGQAYNLNTLTEVQNNTLKDLADLGLVKLQQGRKDSWFIPTKLATNLSVSLADSSARKEGFVVMETNFRMYAYSTSKLQCEILRLFARIEYQLPNLIACAITKESLYNAFDNGITSDQIITFLQQNSHPRCADRVPSIPENVTDQIRLWETDLQRIEMTQAHFYDEFPSKDVFEAACDFAREWRGLLWEDSKRMRLVVKSEVHNQMREFLHTQSK
;
A
#
# COMPACT_ATOMS: atom_id res chain seq x y z
N MET A 1 -67.89 21.59 -7.23
CA MET A 1 -66.80 20.86 -6.52
C MET A 1 -66.30 19.58 -7.21
N LYS A 2 -66.91 19.03 -8.28
CA LYS A 2 -66.40 17.82 -8.96
C LYS A 2 -65.31 18.07 -10.03
N HIS A 3 -65.21 19.26 -10.61
CA HIS A 3 -64.19 19.55 -11.64
C HIS A 3 -62.79 19.88 -11.08
N SER A 4 -62.68 20.37 -9.85
CA SER A 4 -61.38 20.72 -9.26
C SER A 4 -60.55 19.49 -8.84
N HIS A 5 -61.21 18.38 -8.48
CA HIS A 5 -60.50 17.16 -8.07
C HIS A 5 -60.00 16.34 -9.26
N VAL A 6 -60.70 16.37 -10.40
CA VAL A 6 -60.26 15.71 -11.63
C VAL A 6 -59.03 16.41 -12.23
N LEU A 7 -58.99 17.75 -12.17
CA LEU A 7 -57.82 18.53 -12.62
C LEU A 7 -56.59 18.27 -11.74
N LEU A 8 -56.77 18.12 -10.42
CA LEU A 8 -55.68 17.84 -9.48
C LEU A 8 -55.12 16.43 -9.65
N LEU A 9 -55.98 15.43 -9.90
CA LEU A 9 -55.55 14.05 -10.16
C LEU A 9 -54.83 13.91 -11.51
N LEU A 10 -55.27 14.62 -12.55
CA LEU A 10 -54.57 14.67 -13.85
C LEU A 10 -53.22 15.38 -13.73
N PHE A 11 -53.12 16.47 -12.96
CA PHE A 11 -51.85 17.17 -12.75
C PHE A 11 -50.85 16.33 -11.95
N VAL A 12 -51.31 15.58 -10.94
CA VAL A 12 -50.45 14.67 -10.15
C VAL A 12 -50.02 13.45 -10.97
N GLN A 13 -50.88 12.89 -11.83
CA GLN A 13 -50.47 11.83 -12.76
C GLN A 13 -49.43 12.35 -13.77
N VAL A 14 -49.60 13.55 -14.33
CA VAL A 14 -48.63 14.12 -15.27
C VAL A 14 -47.29 14.45 -14.60
N ILE A 15 -47.29 14.96 -13.35
CA ILE A 15 -46.05 15.25 -12.59
C ILE A 15 -45.35 13.96 -12.09
N VAL A 16 -46.07 12.86 -11.88
CA VAL A 16 -45.48 11.55 -11.50
C VAL A 16 -45.07 10.72 -12.73
N LEU A 17 -45.70 10.93 -13.90
CA LEU A 17 -45.33 10.27 -15.17
C LEU A 17 -44.23 11.03 -15.95
N LEU A 18 -44.05 12.34 -15.76
CA LEU A 18 -42.99 13.11 -16.42
C LEU A 18 -41.55 12.70 -16.04
N PRO A 19 -41.24 12.25 -14.80
CA PRO A 19 -39.93 11.66 -14.49
C PRO A 19 -39.77 10.22 -15.01
N LEU A 20 -40.86 9.56 -15.41
CA LEU A 20 -40.85 8.18 -15.94
C LEU A 20 -40.74 8.11 -17.48
N LEU A 21 -40.80 9.26 -18.17
CA LEU A 21 -40.69 9.35 -19.65
C LEU A 21 -39.47 10.16 -20.13
N CYS A 22 -38.45 10.34 -19.30
CA CYS A 22 -37.18 10.98 -19.70
C CYS A 22 -35.93 10.10 -19.52
N LEU A 23 -36.06 8.78 -19.68
CA LEU A 23 -34.95 7.93 -20.13
C LEU A 23 -35.19 7.64 -21.61
N SER A 24 -34.75 8.56 -22.46
CA SER A 24 -34.58 8.29 -23.88
C SER A 24 -33.44 7.28 -24.01
N ASP A 25 -33.76 6.01 -24.25
CA ASP A 25 -32.82 4.94 -24.61
C ASP A 25 -32.34 5.14 -26.07
N ASP A 26 -31.94 6.35 -26.41
CA ASP A 26 -31.47 6.70 -27.75
C ASP A 26 -29.95 6.71 -27.78
N PHE A 27 -29.42 5.87 -28.67
CA PHE A 27 -28.01 5.84 -29.01
C PHE A 27 -27.55 7.18 -29.59
N VAL A 28 -26.51 7.76 -28.99
CA VAL A 28 -25.92 9.03 -29.43
C VAL A 28 -24.82 8.75 -30.44
N ASN A 29 -24.90 9.39 -31.60
CA ASN A 29 -23.87 9.31 -32.64
C ASN A 29 -22.60 10.06 -32.22
N SER A 30 -21.44 9.42 -32.42
CA SER A 30 -20.12 10.03 -32.18
C SER A 30 -19.03 9.34 -33.00
N ARG A 31 -17.76 9.60 -32.67
CA ARG A 31 -16.58 8.93 -33.23
C ARG A 31 -15.75 8.32 -32.10
N ALA A 32 -15.08 7.22 -32.40
CA ALA A 32 -14.13 6.57 -31.50
C ALA A 32 -12.82 6.28 -32.20
N THR A 33 -11.74 6.28 -31.44
CA THR A 33 -10.40 5.85 -31.84
C THR A 33 -9.82 4.92 -30.77
N TYR A 34 -8.58 4.47 -30.94
CA TYR A 34 -7.88 3.64 -29.96
C TYR A 34 -6.47 4.14 -29.63
N TYR A 35 -5.94 3.74 -28.48
CA TYR A 35 -4.57 4.06 -28.10
C TYR A 35 -3.54 3.33 -28.98
N GLY A 36 -2.58 4.05 -29.55
CA GLY A 36 -1.63 3.55 -30.56
C GLY A 36 -0.58 2.53 -30.10
N SER A 37 -0.58 2.10 -28.82
CA SER A 37 0.31 1.04 -28.33
C SER A 37 -0.45 0.10 -27.38
N PRO A 38 -0.22 -1.24 -27.44
CA PRO A 38 -0.83 -2.21 -26.53
C PRO A 38 -0.60 -1.89 -25.05
N ASP A 39 0.52 -1.23 -24.74
CA ASP A 39 0.94 -0.83 -23.40
C ASP A 39 0.45 0.58 -22.99
N CYS A 40 -0.02 1.39 -23.95
CA CYS A 40 -0.57 2.71 -23.69
C CYS A 40 -2.04 2.60 -23.28
N LYS A 41 -2.29 2.07 -22.08
CA LYS A 41 -3.60 2.14 -21.42
C LYS A 41 -3.75 3.50 -20.73
N ALA A 42 -4.97 4.05 -20.73
CA ALA A 42 -5.40 5.09 -19.82
C ALA A 42 -4.97 4.74 -18.38
N ASN A 43 -4.00 5.46 -17.84
CA ASN A 43 -3.34 5.20 -16.54
C ASN A 43 -2.96 3.71 -16.30
N PRO A 44 -1.73 3.28 -16.67
CA PRO A 44 -1.35 1.86 -16.79
C PRO A 44 -1.41 1.01 -15.51
N GLN A 45 -1.55 1.63 -14.34
CA GLN A 45 -1.76 0.95 -13.05
C GLN A 45 -3.23 0.70 -12.69
N PHE A 46 -4.18 1.42 -13.29
CA PHE A 46 -5.59 1.37 -12.88
C PHE A 46 -6.51 0.72 -13.92
N GLY A 47 -6.23 0.95 -15.22
CA GLY A 47 -7.02 0.37 -16.31
C GLY A 47 -6.76 -1.11 -16.60
N ARG A 48 -5.80 -1.77 -15.91
CA ARG A 48 -5.48 -3.20 -16.09
C ARG A 48 -6.52 -4.13 -15.46
N ASP A 49 -6.97 -3.78 -14.25
CA ASP A 49 -7.79 -4.67 -13.41
C ASP A 49 -9.29 -4.38 -13.55
N ILE A 50 -9.65 -3.24 -14.16
CA ILE A 50 -11.04 -2.80 -14.33
C ILE A 50 -11.61 -3.33 -15.64
N ASN A 51 -12.77 -3.99 -15.54
CA ASN A 51 -13.54 -4.51 -16.67
C ASN A 51 -12.68 -5.36 -17.64
N ASN A 52 -11.73 -6.13 -17.11
CA ASN A 52 -10.80 -6.96 -17.90
C ASN A 52 -10.04 -6.17 -18.99
N GLY A 53 -9.75 -4.89 -18.74
CA GLY A 53 -9.05 -4.00 -19.67
C GLY A 53 -9.90 -3.44 -20.81
N GLU A 54 -11.22 -3.63 -20.80
CA GLU A 54 -12.17 -2.95 -21.70
C GLU A 54 -12.52 -1.56 -21.11
N VAL A 55 -11.60 -0.61 -21.31
CA VAL A 55 -11.65 0.75 -20.75
C VAL A 55 -11.55 1.81 -21.84
N SER A 56 -11.96 3.04 -21.55
CA SER A 56 -11.89 4.16 -22.48
C SER A 56 -11.46 5.45 -21.78
N GLY A 57 -10.71 6.26 -22.50
CA GLY A 57 -10.75 7.70 -22.32
C GLY A 57 -12.00 8.29 -22.94
N VAL A 58 -12.56 9.33 -22.32
CA VAL A 58 -13.77 9.98 -22.81
C VAL A 58 -13.60 11.49 -22.98
N SER A 59 -14.35 12.09 -23.91
CA SER A 59 -14.30 13.54 -24.15
C SER A 59 -14.62 14.35 -22.89
N TRP A 60 -14.25 15.63 -22.89
CA TRP A 60 -14.50 16.53 -21.76
C TRP A 60 -15.97 16.55 -21.32
N ARG A 61 -16.90 16.46 -22.29
CA ARG A 61 -18.36 16.44 -22.04
C ARG A 61 -18.80 15.21 -21.26
N LEU A 62 -18.27 14.03 -21.60
CA LEU A 62 -18.58 12.78 -20.91
C LEU A 62 -17.79 12.64 -19.61
N TRP A 63 -16.58 13.20 -19.54
CA TRP A 63 -15.76 13.22 -18.34
C TRP A 63 -16.38 14.06 -17.22
N ASN A 64 -17.05 15.16 -17.59
CA ASN A 64 -17.80 16.07 -16.70
C ASN A 64 -17.01 16.39 -15.42
N ASN A 65 -15.83 16.99 -15.60
CA ASN A 65 -14.91 17.35 -14.53
C ASN A 65 -14.57 16.20 -13.55
N GLY A 66 -14.49 14.98 -14.07
CA GLY A 66 -14.17 13.75 -13.31
C GLY A 66 -15.35 13.04 -12.68
N THR A 67 -16.58 13.58 -12.77
CA THR A 67 -17.78 12.88 -12.27
C THR A 67 -18.15 11.68 -13.13
N GLY A 68 -17.84 11.73 -14.44
CA GLY A 68 -18.02 10.60 -15.36
C GLY A 68 -16.95 9.51 -15.24
N CYS A 69 -15.95 9.69 -14.38
CA CYS A 69 -14.93 8.67 -14.11
C CYS A 69 -15.59 7.45 -13.45
N GLY A 70 -15.46 6.29 -14.08
CA GLY A 70 -16.11 5.05 -13.67
C GLY A 70 -17.47 4.80 -14.31
N ALA A 71 -17.99 5.71 -15.14
CA ALA A 71 -19.25 5.51 -15.86
C ALA A 71 -19.10 4.44 -16.96
N CYS A 72 -20.15 3.63 -17.14
CA CYS A 72 -20.18 2.56 -18.13
C CYS A 72 -20.98 2.97 -19.37
N TYR A 73 -20.43 2.63 -20.53
CA TYR A 73 -21.03 2.90 -21.83
C TYR A 73 -21.04 1.64 -22.67
N GLN A 74 -22.11 1.47 -23.44
CA GLN A 74 -22.12 0.55 -24.57
C GLN A 74 -21.77 1.36 -25.83
N VAL A 75 -20.74 0.93 -26.56
CA VAL A 75 -20.26 1.60 -27.78
C VAL A 75 -20.34 0.62 -28.95
N ARG A 76 -21.00 1.02 -30.04
CA ARG A 76 -21.17 0.22 -31.26
C ARG A 76 -20.61 0.97 -32.45
N CYS A 77 -19.85 0.30 -33.31
CA CYS A 77 -19.36 0.92 -34.54
C CYS A 77 -20.39 0.79 -35.68
N LYS A 78 -20.33 1.70 -36.67
CA LYS A 78 -21.34 1.81 -37.75
C LYS A 78 -20.87 1.32 -39.13
N ILE A 79 -19.89 0.43 -39.19
CA ILE A 79 -19.28 -0.06 -40.44
C ILE A 79 -19.83 -1.47 -40.77
N PRO A 80 -20.83 -1.63 -41.67
CA PRO A 80 -21.70 -2.82 -41.70
C PRO A 80 -21.24 -4.06 -42.51
N PRO A 81 -19.93 -4.35 -42.65
CA PRO A 81 -19.56 -5.77 -42.54
C PRO A 81 -18.67 -6.08 -41.33
N HIS A 82 -18.09 -5.05 -40.71
CA HIS A 82 -17.07 -5.21 -39.68
C HIS A 82 -17.61 -5.06 -38.27
N CYS A 83 -18.73 -4.36 -38.06
CA CYS A 83 -19.23 -4.05 -36.74
C CYS A 83 -20.17 -5.10 -36.15
N SER A 84 -19.96 -5.41 -34.88
CA SER A 84 -20.87 -6.19 -34.05
C SER A 84 -22.13 -5.38 -33.71
N GLU A 85 -23.30 -6.02 -33.73
CA GLU A 85 -24.56 -5.40 -33.33
C GLU A 85 -24.63 -5.16 -31.82
N GLU A 86 -23.93 -5.98 -31.01
CA GLU A 86 -23.89 -5.80 -29.55
C GLU A 86 -22.92 -4.68 -29.15
N GLY A 87 -21.86 -4.46 -29.92
CA GLY A 87 -20.77 -3.53 -29.58
C GLY A 87 -19.93 -4.00 -28.39
N VAL A 88 -19.33 -3.04 -27.69
CA VAL A 88 -18.47 -3.27 -26.52
C VAL A 88 -18.96 -2.48 -25.31
N TYR A 89 -18.76 -3.06 -24.12
CA TYR A 89 -19.00 -2.41 -22.85
C TYR A 89 -17.71 -1.85 -22.28
N VAL A 90 -17.64 -0.53 -22.07
CA VAL A 90 -16.43 0.14 -21.57
C VAL A 90 -16.68 0.96 -20.34
N VAL A 91 -15.64 1.04 -19.50
CA VAL A 91 -15.60 1.92 -18.34
C VAL A 91 -14.74 3.15 -18.65
N ALA A 92 -15.28 4.34 -18.41
CA ALA A 92 -14.53 5.59 -18.56
C ALA A 92 -13.47 5.73 -17.45
N THR A 93 -12.20 5.78 -17.81
CA THR A 93 -11.08 5.80 -16.85
C THR A 93 -10.19 7.03 -16.94
N ASP A 94 -10.20 7.74 -18.07
CA ASP A 94 -9.53 9.03 -18.22
C ASP A 94 -10.35 10.02 -19.05
N SER A 95 -9.85 11.25 -19.10
CA SER A 95 -10.28 12.23 -20.09
C SER A 95 -9.35 12.20 -21.29
N GLY A 96 -9.91 12.07 -22.49
CA GLY A 96 -9.16 12.09 -23.73
C GLY A 96 -10.05 12.44 -24.91
N GLU A 97 -9.54 13.29 -25.79
CA GLU A 97 -10.26 13.73 -26.99
C GLU A 97 -9.28 13.79 -28.17
N GLY A 98 -9.64 13.14 -29.27
CA GLY A 98 -8.88 13.13 -30.52
C GLY A 98 -9.56 13.99 -31.59
N ASP A 99 -9.57 13.53 -32.84
CA ASP A 99 -10.25 14.18 -33.97
C ASP A 99 -11.79 14.13 -33.85
N GLY A 100 -12.36 14.90 -32.92
CA GLY A 100 -13.80 14.94 -32.65
C GLY A 100 -14.37 13.61 -32.14
N THR A 101 -13.58 12.85 -31.39
CA THR A 101 -13.96 11.54 -30.82
C THR A 101 -14.42 11.67 -29.38
N ASP A 102 -15.59 11.12 -29.04
CA ASP A 102 -16.02 11.02 -27.64
C ASP A 102 -15.31 9.89 -26.87
N PHE A 103 -14.72 8.91 -27.58
CA PHE A 103 -14.08 7.73 -26.99
C PHE A 103 -12.69 7.47 -27.57
N ILE A 104 -11.71 7.29 -26.68
CA ILE A 104 -10.40 6.69 -26.98
C ILE A 104 -10.34 5.34 -26.28
N LEU A 105 -10.64 4.28 -27.02
CA LEU A 105 -10.81 2.93 -26.50
C LEU A 105 -9.46 2.24 -26.30
N SER A 106 -9.39 1.33 -25.33
CA SER A 106 -8.27 0.37 -25.28
C SER A 106 -8.25 -0.47 -26.56
N PRO A 107 -7.08 -0.94 -27.05
CA PRO A 107 -7.03 -1.80 -28.23
C PRO A 107 -7.99 -2.99 -28.11
N LYS A 108 -8.01 -3.63 -26.94
CA LYS A 108 -8.94 -4.73 -26.64
C LYS A 108 -10.41 -4.33 -26.81
N ALA A 109 -10.83 -3.18 -26.26
CA ALA A 109 -12.20 -2.69 -26.40
C ALA A 109 -12.52 -2.32 -27.85
N TYR A 110 -11.58 -1.69 -28.55
CA TYR A 110 -11.73 -1.28 -29.94
C TYR A 110 -11.93 -2.49 -30.87
N GLY A 111 -11.11 -3.53 -30.71
CA GLY A 111 -11.27 -4.78 -31.46
C GLY A 111 -12.58 -5.51 -31.17
N ARG A 112 -13.08 -5.46 -29.93
CA ARG A 112 -14.35 -6.09 -29.52
C ARG A 112 -15.60 -5.43 -30.12
N MET A 113 -15.48 -4.22 -30.67
CA MET A 113 -16.55 -3.64 -31.49
C MET A 113 -16.72 -4.35 -32.83
N ALA A 114 -15.69 -5.06 -33.31
CA ALA A 114 -15.74 -5.78 -34.56
C ALA A 114 -16.42 -7.15 -34.42
N ARG A 115 -16.90 -7.69 -35.55
CA ARG A 115 -17.30 -9.11 -35.64
C ARG A 115 -16.05 -9.98 -35.54
N PRO A 116 -16.15 -11.17 -34.91
CA PRO A 116 -15.02 -12.09 -34.81
C PRO A 116 -14.35 -12.34 -36.16
N GLY A 117 -13.04 -12.12 -36.25
CA GLY A 117 -12.24 -12.29 -37.46
C GLY A 117 -12.18 -11.08 -38.40
N THR A 118 -12.79 -9.94 -38.03
CA THR A 118 -12.73 -8.68 -38.79
C THR A 118 -12.06 -7.52 -38.04
N GLU A 119 -11.38 -7.82 -36.93
CA GLU A 119 -10.78 -6.84 -36.03
C GLU A 119 -9.68 -6.03 -36.73
N ASN A 120 -8.82 -6.71 -37.51
CA ASN A 120 -7.72 -6.07 -38.25
C ASN A 120 -8.21 -5.05 -39.27
N GLN A 121 -9.36 -5.30 -39.90
CA GLN A 121 -10.01 -4.35 -40.80
C GLN A 121 -10.57 -3.16 -40.01
N LEU A 122 -11.11 -3.37 -38.81
CA LEU A 122 -11.57 -2.25 -37.99
C LEU A 122 -10.41 -1.36 -37.51
N TYR A 123 -9.26 -1.95 -37.17
CA TYR A 123 -8.05 -1.22 -36.79
C TYR A 123 -7.49 -0.37 -37.94
N SER A 124 -7.58 -0.83 -39.20
CA SER A 124 -7.04 -0.09 -40.34
C SER A 124 -7.77 1.23 -40.62
N PHE A 125 -9.01 1.39 -40.17
CA PHE A 125 -9.75 2.64 -40.28
C PHE A 125 -9.29 3.72 -39.27
N GLY A 126 -8.62 3.33 -38.17
CA GLY A 126 -8.15 4.25 -37.14
C GLY A 126 -9.28 4.90 -36.33
N VAL A 127 -9.94 5.91 -36.92
CA VAL A 127 -11.07 6.62 -36.31
C VAL A 127 -12.36 6.17 -36.99
N VAL A 128 -13.32 5.67 -36.22
CA VAL A 128 -14.59 5.11 -36.74
C VAL A 128 -15.81 5.83 -36.18
N ASN A 129 -16.86 5.91 -36.99
CA ASN A 129 -18.17 6.38 -36.52
C ASN A 129 -18.76 5.33 -35.58
N VAL A 130 -19.19 5.78 -34.40
CA VAL A 130 -19.83 4.96 -33.39
C VAL A 130 -21.17 5.54 -32.98
N GLU A 131 -21.97 4.70 -32.38
CA GLU A 131 -23.05 5.12 -31.50
C GLU A 131 -22.79 4.61 -30.10
N TYR A 132 -23.22 5.36 -29.09
CA TYR A 132 -23.06 4.95 -27.72
C TYR A 132 -24.28 5.30 -26.87
N GLN A 133 -24.47 4.53 -25.81
CA GLN A 133 -25.45 4.83 -24.77
C GLN A 133 -24.84 4.56 -23.40
N ARG A 134 -25.35 5.25 -22.39
CA ARG A 134 -24.94 5.04 -21.00
C ARG A 134 -25.68 3.85 -20.43
N ILE A 135 -24.95 2.95 -19.77
CA ILE A 135 -25.51 1.71 -19.23
C ILE A 135 -25.18 1.55 -17.74
N PRO A 136 -25.93 0.73 -16.99
CA PRO A 136 -25.60 0.45 -15.61
C PRO A 136 -24.28 -0.34 -15.51
N CYS A 137 -23.35 0.14 -14.68
CA CYS A 137 -22.14 -0.62 -14.36
C CYS A 137 -22.49 -1.87 -13.55
N ARG A 138 -21.98 -3.03 -14.00
CA ARG A 138 -22.14 -4.33 -13.31
C ARG A 138 -20.76 -4.87 -12.94
N TYR A 139 -20.47 -4.92 -11.65
CA TYR A 139 -19.23 -5.52 -11.14
C TYR A 139 -19.58 -6.83 -10.42
N ALA A 140 -19.47 -7.95 -11.11
CA ALA A 140 -19.77 -9.27 -10.53
C ALA A 140 -18.74 -9.59 -9.42
N GLY A 141 -19.22 -9.88 -8.21
CA GLY A 141 -18.38 -10.23 -7.06
C GLY A 141 -17.75 -9.06 -6.30
N TYR A 142 -17.89 -7.81 -6.77
CA TYR A 142 -17.34 -6.64 -6.09
C TYR A 142 -18.44 -5.74 -5.53
N ASN A 143 -18.32 -5.39 -4.25
CA ASN A 143 -19.10 -4.31 -3.64
C ASN A 143 -18.45 -2.95 -3.92
N LEU A 144 -19.16 -1.86 -3.62
CA LEU A 144 -18.56 -0.52 -3.55
C LEU A 144 -17.36 -0.55 -2.59
N VAL A 145 -16.16 -0.27 -3.11
CA VAL A 145 -14.91 -0.29 -2.33
C VAL A 145 -14.38 1.12 -2.15
N TYR A 146 -14.03 1.46 -0.92
CA TYR A 146 -13.29 2.67 -0.60
C TYR A 146 -11.82 2.32 -0.43
N LYS A 147 -11.00 2.67 -1.42
CA LYS A 147 -9.55 2.50 -1.34
C LYS A 147 -8.94 3.77 -0.79
N ILE A 148 -8.15 3.67 0.28
CA ILE A 148 -7.34 4.81 0.75
C ILE A 148 -6.32 5.11 -0.34
N HIS A 149 -6.35 6.33 -0.86
CA HIS A 149 -5.45 6.78 -1.91
C HIS A 149 -4.03 6.86 -1.34
N GLU A 150 -3.02 6.51 -2.15
CA GLU A 150 -1.60 6.50 -1.76
C GLU A 150 -1.11 7.86 -1.25
N LYS A 151 -1.82 8.93 -1.61
CA LYS A 151 -1.59 10.31 -1.13
C LYS A 151 -2.08 10.58 0.30
N SER A 152 -2.71 9.61 0.97
CA SER A 152 -3.18 9.73 2.37
C SER A 152 -2.10 9.41 3.41
N TYR A 153 -0.83 9.51 3.02
CA TYR A 153 0.32 9.29 3.90
C TYR A 153 0.52 10.43 4.91
N ASN A 154 -0.10 11.60 4.68
CA ASN A 154 -0.13 12.71 5.63
C ASN A 154 -1.28 12.51 6.65
N PRO A 155 -1.02 12.44 7.97
CA PRO A 155 -2.06 12.27 9.00
C PRO A 155 -3.14 13.36 9.01
N HIS A 156 -2.84 14.54 8.47
CA HIS A 156 -3.76 15.67 8.33
C HIS A 156 -4.50 15.68 6.98
N TYR A 157 -4.36 14.64 6.17
CA TYR A 157 -4.95 14.59 4.84
C TYR A 157 -5.40 13.18 4.51
N LEU A 158 -6.70 12.99 4.36
CA LEU A 158 -7.29 11.73 3.95
C LEU A 158 -7.80 11.87 2.52
N ALA A 159 -7.32 11.04 1.60
CA ALA A 159 -7.88 10.90 0.27
C ALA A 159 -8.41 9.48 0.06
N ILE A 160 -9.64 9.37 -0.42
CA ILE A 160 -10.34 8.11 -0.62
C ILE A 160 -10.74 8.02 -2.08
N LEU A 161 -10.42 6.89 -2.70
CA LEU A 161 -10.80 6.53 -4.05
C LEU A 161 -12.00 5.58 -3.96
N VAL A 162 -13.12 5.95 -4.59
CA VAL A 162 -14.34 5.14 -4.59
C VAL A 162 -14.39 4.27 -5.85
N LEU A 163 -14.42 2.95 -5.67
CA LEU A 163 -14.32 1.94 -6.71
C LEU A 163 -15.57 1.07 -6.80
N TYR A 164 -15.80 0.49 -7.98
CA TYR A 164 -16.90 -0.44 -8.25
C TYR A 164 -18.29 0.18 -7.99
N VAL A 165 -18.48 1.41 -8.44
CA VAL A 165 -19.77 2.11 -8.36
C VAL A 165 -20.78 1.45 -9.30
N GLY A 166 -21.64 0.59 -8.75
CA GLY A 166 -22.67 -0.09 -9.53
C GLY A 166 -23.87 0.81 -9.88
N GLY A 167 -24.52 0.52 -11.00
CA GLY A 167 -25.72 1.23 -11.47
C GLY A 167 -25.44 2.34 -12.49
N VAL A 168 -26.45 3.20 -12.73
CA VAL A 168 -26.41 4.28 -13.75
C VAL A 168 -26.12 5.65 -13.13
N ASN A 169 -26.09 5.76 -11.80
CA ASN A 169 -25.97 7.06 -11.11
C ASN A 169 -24.53 7.35 -10.69
N ASP A 170 -24.11 8.61 -10.88
CA ASP A 170 -22.80 9.07 -10.40
C ASP A 170 -22.83 9.39 -8.90
N ILE A 171 -21.72 9.11 -8.22
CA ILE A 171 -21.54 9.58 -6.84
C ILE A 171 -21.28 11.07 -6.91
N LEU A 172 -22.18 11.90 -6.35
CA LEU A 172 -22.03 13.36 -6.36
C LEU A 172 -21.29 13.89 -5.13
N ALA A 173 -21.35 13.17 -4.02
CA ALA A 173 -20.71 13.55 -2.76
C ALA A 173 -20.26 12.33 -1.94
N VAL A 174 -19.16 12.52 -1.22
CA VAL A 174 -18.69 11.65 -0.14
C VAL A 174 -18.62 12.52 1.10
N GLU A 175 -19.17 12.08 2.21
CA GLU A 175 -19.22 12.84 3.46
C GLU A 175 -18.76 11.98 4.63
N VAL A 176 -18.08 12.60 5.59
CA VAL A 176 -17.48 11.96 6.77
C VAL A 176 -18.19 12.47 8.01
N TRP A 177 -18.56 11.57 8.91
CA TRP A 177 -19.17 11.93 10.20
C TRP A 177 -18.11 12.53 11.14
N GLN A 178 -18.44 13.69 11.74
CA GLN A 178 -17.63 14.32 12.78
C GLN A 178 -18.32 14.14 14.13
N GLU A 179 -17.69 13.36 15.02
CA GLU A 179 -18.25 13.08 16.35
C GLU A 179 -18.28 14.34 17.24
N ASP A 180 -17.22 15.16 17.18
CA ASP A 180 -17.07 16.38 17.99
C ASP A 180 -18.20 17.41 17.74
N CYS A 181 -18.68 17.49 16.50
CA CYS A 181 -19.70 18.45 16.06
C CYS A 181 -21.06 17.81 15.76
N LYS A 182 -21.17 16.48 15.80
CA LYS A 182 -22.36 15.69 15.39
C LYS A 182 -22.90 16.06 14.00
N GLU A 183 -21.99 16.31 13.05
CA GLU A 183 -22.35 16.75 11.70
C GLU A 183 -21.62 15.95 10.61
N TRP A 184 -22.23 15.90 9.42
CA TRP A 184 -21.62 15.33 8.22
C TRP A 184 -20.79 16.39 7.49
N ARG A 185 -19.49 16.15 7.38
CA ARG A 185 -18.56 17.03 6.66
C ARG A 185 -18.28 16.48 5.27
N ARG A 186 -18.60 17.27 4.24
CA ARG A 186 -18.36 16.90 2.84
C ARG A 186 -16.88 16.87 2.50
N MET A 187 -16.45 15.80 1.84
CA MET A 187 -15.13 15.67 1.23
C MET A 187 -15.09 16.40 -0.11
N ARG A 188 -13.97 17.01 -0.44
CA ARG A 188 -13.77 17.68 -1.72
C ARG A 188 -13.36 16.65 -2.77
N ARG A 189 -13.80 16.80 -4.03
CA ARG A 189 -13.32 15.94 -5.14
C ARG A 189 -12.07 16.56 -5.72
N VAL A 190 -10.97 15.81 -5.79
CA VAL A 190 -9.67 16.31 -6.26
C VAL A 190 -9.44 15.97 -7.72
N PHE A 191 -9.66 14.71 -8.11
CA PHE A 191 -9.55 14.25 -9.49
C PHE A 191 -10.30 12.92 -9.66
N GLY A 192 -10.99 12.75 -10.79
CA GLY A 192 -11.74 11.51 -11.08
C GLY A 192 -12.66 11.09 -9.92
N ALA A 193 -12.47 9.85 -9.45
CA ALA A 193 -13.19 9.28 -8.30
C ALA A 193 -12.50 9.49 -6.93
N VAL A 194 -11.48 10.35 -6.84
CA VAL A 194 -10.73 10.64 -5.60
C VAL A 194 -11.35 11.83 -4.84
N HIS A 195 -11.68 11.59 -3.58
CA HIS A 195 -12.22 12.56 -2.63
C HIS A 195 -11.28 12.79 -1.46
N ASP A 196 -10.99 14.04 -1.10
CA ASP A 196 -10.09 14.41 -0.02
C ASP A 196 -10.78 15.14 1.15
N LEU A 197 -10.14 15.02 2.32
CA LEU A 197 -10.51 15.73 3.53
C LEU A 197 -9.24 16.17 4.27
N GLN A 198 -9.15 17.47 4.52
CA GLN A 198 -8.12 18.04 5.38
C GLN A 198 -8.54 17.95 6.86
N ASN A 199 -7.59 17.55 7.70
CA ASN A 199 -7.76 17.27 9.12
C ASN A 199 -8.92 16.31 9.38
N PRO A 200 -8.79 15.03 8.98
CA PRO A 200 -9.84 14.04 9.23
C PRO A 200 -10.03 13.82 10.75
N PRO A 201 -11.25 13.45 11.20
CA PRO A 201 -11.51 13.08 12.59
C PRO A 201 -10.57 11.95 13.04
N ARG A 202 -10.19 11.95 14.32
CA ARG A 202 -9.39 10.87 14.91
C ARG A 202 -10.28 9.68 15.25
N GLY A 203 -9.80 8.47 15.01
CA GLY A 203 -10.51 7.23 15.35
C GLY A 203 -11.30 6.63 14.17
N THR A 204 -12.39 5.93 14.47
CA THR A 204 -13.17 5.21 13.45
C THR A 204 -13.92 6.21 12.57
N LEU A 205 -13.69 6.15 11.26
CA LEU A 205 -14.36 7.01 10.29
C LEU A 205 -15.66 6.37 9.81
N THR A 206 -16.75 7.12 9.88
CA THR A 206 -18.02 6.74 9.25
C THR A 206 -18.21 7.59 8.00
N LEU A 207 -18.36 6.93 6.86
CA LEU A 207 -18.55 7.57 5.56
C LEU A 207 -19.97 7.34 5.08
N ARG A 208 -20.53 8.34 4.39
CA ARG A 208 -21.72 8.16 3.54
C ARG A 208 -21.44 8.64 2.13
N THR A 209 -21.98 7.90 1.17
CA THR A 209 -22.02 8.29 -0.24
C THR A 209 -23.46 8.27 -0.70
N GLY A 210 -23.83 9.27 -1.49
CA GLY A 210 -25.17 9.31 -2.05
C GLY A 210 -25.32 10.43 -3.07
N PRO A 211 -26.38 10.37 -3.90
CA PRO A 211 -26.99 11.57 -4.44
C PRO A 211 -27.50 12.41 -3.25
N VAL A 212 -27.47 13.74 -3.34
CA VAL A 212 -27.79 14.66 -2.23
C VAL A 212 -29.25 14.51 -1.70
N SER A 213 -30.04 13.59 -2.25
CA SER A 213 -31.36 13.23 -1.73
C SER A 213 -31.70 11.76 -2.00
N LYS A 214 -31.83 10.98 -0.92
CA LYS A 214 -32.34 9.59 -0.78
C LYS A 214 -31.35 8.42 -0.96
N GLY A 215 -31.31 7.57 0.09
CA GLY A 215 -30.74 6.22 0.11
C GLY A 215 -29.28 6.15 0.58
N ILE A 216 -29.06 5.91 1.88
CA ILE A 216 -27.74 5.89 2.51
C ILE A 216 -27.25 4.45 2.65
N GLN A 217 -26.03 4.15 2.15
CA GLN A 217 -25.29 2.94 2.51
C GLN A 217 -24.25 3.29 3.59
N LEU A 218 -24.45 2.80 4.81
CA LEU A 218 -23.52 2.94 5.93
C LEU A 218 -22.56 1.75 5.94
N VAL A 219 -21.26 2.00 5.80
CA VAL A 219 -20.24 0.95 5.97
C VAL A 219 -19.30 1.37 7.10
N LYS A 220 -19.23 0.55 8.16
CA LYS A 220 -18.20 0.65 9.20
C LYS A 220 -16.93 -0.02 8.68
N MET A 221 -15.81 0.71 8.66
CA MET A 221 -14.51 0.14 8.31
C MET A 221 -13.92 -0.65 9.50
N PRO A 222 -13.25 -1.80 9.25
CA PRO A 222 -12.30 -2.37 10.20
C PRO A 222 -11.08 -1.45 10.35
N GLN A 223 -10.36 -1.58 11.47
CA GLN A 223 -9.18 -0.78 11.79
C GLN A 223 -8.10 -0.89 10.70
N VAL A 224 -7.90 0.15 9.90
CA VAL A 224 -6.75 0.24 8.98
C VAL A 224 -5.61 0.93 9.71
N LYS A 225 -4.60 0.15 10.14
CA LYS A 225 -3.29 0.69 10.52
C LYS A 225 -2.55 1.11 9.25
N ILE A 226 -2.34 2.40 9.06
CA ILE A 226 -1.45 2.91 8.01
C ILE A 226 -0.02 2.53 8.39
N ILE A 227 0.57 1.57 7.66
CA ILE A 227 1.95 1.15 7.86
C ILE A 227 2.84 2.14 7.11
N ALA A 228 3.48 3.06 7.85
CA ALA A 228 4.58 3.85 7.32
C ALA A 228 5.67 2.90 6.79
N LYS A 229 5.91 2.89 5.47
CA LYS A 229 6.84 1.96 4.82
C LYS A 229 8.29 2.24 5.19
N ASN A 230 8.64 3.50 5.48
CA ASN A 230 10.01 3.94 5.75
C ASN A 230 10.15 4.73 7.06
N PHE A 231 11.34 4.70 7.68
CA PHE A 231 11.62 5.41 8.94
C PHE A 231 11.30 6.91 8.90
N MET A 232 11.61 7.58 7.79
CA MET A 232 11.30 9.01 7.65
C MET A 232 9.80 9.30 7.58
N ASP A 233 8.97 8.35 7.14
CA ASP A 233 7.51 8.48 7.20
C ASP A 233 7.02 8.30 8.64
N MET A 234 7.66 7.42 9.41
CA MET A 234 7.40 7.30 10.84
C MET A 234 7.81 8.59 11.58
N VAL A 235 8.98 9.17 11.29
CA VAL A 235 9.40 10.45 11.87
C VAL A 235 8.42 11.57 11.48
N ALA A 236 8.02 11.66 10.21
CA ALA A 236 7.03 12.63 9.74
C ALA A 236 5.64 12.44 10.38
N SER A 237 5.31 11.25 10.86
CA SER A 237 4.05 10.97 11.55
C SER A 237 4.05 11.40 13.02
N LEU A 238 5.20 11.79 13.58
CA LEU A 238 5.29 12.24 14.97
C LEU A 238 4.57 13.58 15.18
N PRO A 239 3.98 13.81 16.37
CA PRO A 239 3.41 15.09 16.73
C PRO A 239 4.42 16.23 16.60
N ALA A 240 3.93 17.42 16.23
CA ALA A 240 4.66 18.69 16.16
C ALA A 240 5.70 18.87 17.28
N ILE A 241 5.22 18.72 18.52
CA ILE A 241 5.99 18.95 19.74
C ILE A 241 7.18 17.97 19.83
N LYS A 242 6.98 16.71 19.42
CA LYS A 242 8.04 15.69 19.40
C LYS A 242 9.05 15.97 18.28
N LEU A 243 8.60 16.43 17.11
CA LEU A 243 9.49 16.84 16.01
C LEU A 243 10.38 18.04 16.37
N ASP A 244 9.82 19.07 16.98
CA ASP A 244 10.60 20.22 17.43
C ASP A 244 11.60 19.83 18.54
N LYS A 245 11.22 18.91 19.45
CA LYS A 245 12.14 18.32 20.44
C LYS A 245 13.30 17.58 19.77
N LEU A 246 13.03 16.82 18.71
CA LEU A 246 14.06 16.12 17.92
C LEU A 246 15.03 17.11 17.25
N TYR A 247 14.52 18.23 16.74
CA TYR A 247 15.36 19.24 16.07
C TYR A 247 16.30 20.00 17.00
N ASN A 248 16.14 19.89 18.32
CA ASN A 248 17.13 20.40 19.26
C ASN A 248 18.46 19.65 19.19
N ASN A 249 18.47 18.41 18.68
CA ASN A 249 19.68 17.63 18.51
C ASN A 249 20.29 17.86 17.13
N VAL A 250 21.55 18.32 17.12
CA VAL A 250 22.32 18.66 15.93
C VAL A 250 22.49 17.45 14.99
N PHE A 251 22.73 16.26 15.54
CA PHE A 251 22.93 15.03 14.76
C PHE A 251 21.66 14.57 14.06
N ILE A 252 20.51 14.85 14.64
CA ILE A 252 19.22 14.54 14.02
C ILE A 252 18.98 15.45 12.82
N CYS A 253 19.35 16.73 12.93
CA CYS A 253 19.28 17.66 11.80
C CYS A 253 20.18 17.19 10.65
N GLU A 254 21.38 16.70 10.94
CA GLU A 254 22.28 16.11 9.95
C GLU A 254 21.69 14.83 9.33
N ALA A 255 21.21 13.88 10.15
CA ALA A 255 20.63 12.62 9.65
C ALA A 255 19.43 12.86 8.73
N ILE A 256 18.58 13.81 9.11
CA ILE A 256 17.42 14.21 8.30
C ILE A 256 17.88 14.90 7.02
N LEU A 257 18.87 15.79 7.07
CA LEU A 257 19.43 16.36 5.86
C LEU A 257 19.98 15.27 4.93
N ARG A 258 20.69 14.26 5.45
CA ARG A 258 21.23 13.13 4.67
C ARG A 258 20.13 12.26 4.04
N SER A 259 18.96 12.16 4.66
CA SER A 259 17.85 11.35 4.17
C SER A 259 16.95 12.05 3.15
N LEU A 260 17.05 13.37 3.01
CA LEU A 260 16.24 14.14 2.08
C LEU A 260 16.56 13.81 0.60
N PRO A 261 15.56 13.88 -0.30
CA PRO A 261 15.79 13.85 -1.74
C PRO A 261 16.81 14.92 -2.18
N PRO A 262 17.58 14.70 -3.26
CA PRO A 262 18.63 15.64 -3.69
C PRO A 262 18.14 17.09 -3.87
N LEU A 263 16.93 17.27 -4.40
CA LEU A 263 16.34 18.59 -4.60
C LEU A 263 15.92 19.26 -3.28
N ALA A 264 15.38 18.49 -2.33
CA ALA A 264 15.05 19.00 -1.00
C ALA A 264 16.31 19.41 -0.22
N LYS A 265 17.40 18.64 -0.33
CA LYS A 265 18.72 19.00 0.23
C LYS A 265 19.21 20.34 -0.31
N LYS A 266 19.13 20.53 -1.64
CA LYS A 266 19.51 21.78 -2.29
C LYS A 266 18.75 22.96 -1.71
N TYR A 267 17.44 22.86 -1.54
CA TYR A 267 16.62 23.95 -0.99
C TYR A 267 16.99 24.29 0.45
N VAL A 268 17.13 23.28 1.31
CA VAL A 268 17.54 23.48 2.71
C VAL A 268 18.89 24.19 2.79
N LEU A 269 19.87 23.76 1.98
CA LEU A 269 21.21 24.37 1.96
C LEU A 269 21.20 25.80 1.40
N GLN A 270 20.41 26.08 0.35
CA GLN A 270 20.28 27.42 -0.21
C GLN A 270 19.59 28.40 0.74
N MET A 271 18.56 27.93 1.47
CA MET A 271 17.82 28.75 2.43
C MET A 271 18.51 28.87 3.78
N LEU A 272 19.58 28.12 4.04
CA LEU A 272 20.19 28.01 5.37
C LEU A 272 20.59 29.36 5.97
N TYR A 273 21.03 30.32 5.16
CA TYR A 273 21.43 31.67 5.59
C TYR A 273 20.42 32.75 5.16
N ILE A 274 19.21 32.35 4.76
CA ILE A 274 18.14 33.26 4.37
C ILE A 274 17.15 33.34 5.54
N ASP A 275 17.15 34.47 6.24
CA ASP A 275 16.25 34.70 7.39
C ASP A 275 14.85 35.19 6.97
N VAL A 276 14.65 35.47 5.68
CA VAL A 276 13.40 35.98 5.11
C VAL A 276 12.62 34.86 4.42
N PRO A 277 11.28 34.78 4.57
CA PRO A 277 10.47 33.81 3.83
C PRO A 277 10.61 33.99 2.31
N VAL A 278 10.84 32.89 1.59
CA VAL A 278 11.00 32.87 0.13
C VAL A 278 9.65 32.56 -0.52
N PRO A 279 9.17 33.37 -1.48
CA PRO A 279 7.93 33.09 -2.20
C PRO A 279 7.98 31.77 -2.99
N ALA A 280 6.88 31.02 -3.01
CA ALA A 280 6.78 29.75 -3.73
C ALA A 280 7.08 29.90 -5.23
N THR A 281 6.62 30.99 -5.85
CA THR A 281 6.86 31.28 -7.27
C THR A 281 8.35 31.41 -7.60
N MET A 282 9.15 31.98 -6.68
CA MET A 282 10.60 32.09 -6.86
C MET A 282 11.29 30.72 -6.76
N MET A 283 10.83 29.83 -5.88
CA MET A 283 11.40 28.48 -5.77
C MET A 283 11.03 27.60 -6.96
N GLU A 284 9.86 27.81 -7.58
CA GLU A 284 9.46 27.15 -8.82
C GLU A 284 10.40 27.52 -9.99
N GLU A 285 10.86 28.76 -10.07
CA GLU A 285 11.84 29.23 -11.06
C GLU A 285 13.23 28.59 -10.90
N TRP A 286 13.56 28.03 -9.73
CA TRP A 286 14.87 27.38 -9.50
C TRP A 286 14.99 25.99 -10.16
N VAL A 287 13.93 25.53 -10.84
CA VAL A 287 13.83 24.21 -11.46
C VAL A 287 13.41 24.35 -12.91
N LEU A 288 14.01 23.54 -13.77
CA LEU A 288 13.62 23.42 -15.17
C LEU A 288 12.25 22.73 -15.31
N ALA A 289 11.57 22.92 -16.45
CA ALA A 289 10.21 22.41 -16.66
C ALA A 289 10.06 20.89 -16.49
N ASP A 290 11.12 20.13 -16.78
CA ASP A 290 11.20 18.67 -16.60
C ASP A 290 11.26 18.23 -15.13
N GLY A 291 11.68 19.13 -14.23
CA GLY A 291 11.84 18.87 -12.80
C GLY A 291 10.63 19.23 -11.93
N ALA A 292 9.54 19.77 -12.50
CA ALA A 292 8.38 20.25 -11.74
C ALA A 292 7.73 19.18 -10.84
N SER A 293 7.70 17.92 -11.31
CA SER A 293 7.18 16.79 -10.53
C SER A 293 8.06 16.49 -9.30
N LYS A 294 9.39 16.55 -9.46
CA LYS A 294 10.37 16.36 -8.38
C LYS A 294 10.35 17.53 -7.40
N HIS A 295 10.14 18.75 -7.88
CA HIS A 295 9.96 19.95 -7.06
C HIS A 295 8.80 19.77 -6.08
N ARG A 296 7.61 19.41 -6.59
CA ARG A 296 6.42 19.21 -5.74
C ARG A 296 6.66 18.15 -4.66
N VAL A 297 7.26 17.01 -5.02
CA VAL A 297 7.60 15.95 -4.06
C VAL A 297 8.60 16.43 -3.01
N ALA A 298 9.59 17.23 -3.39
CA ALA A 298 10.58 17.78 -2.47
C ALA A 298 9.96 18.77 -1.47
N ILE A 299 9.13 19.69 -1.94
CA ILE A 299 8.42 20.66 -1.09
C ILE A 299 7.45 19.96 -0.15
N ASP A 300 6.61 19.05 -0.66
CA ASP A 300 5.69 18.25 0.16
C ASP A 300 6.44 17.52 1.28
N ARG A 301 7.63 16.97 0.98
CA ARG A 301 8.44 16.26 1.97
C ARG A 301 9.00 17.20 3.04
N LEU A 302 9.48 18.39 2.66
CA LEU A 302 10.01 19.39 3.59
C LEU A 302 8.92 19.95 4.53
N ILE A 303 7.70 20.13 4.01
CA ILE A 303 6.54 20.56 4.81
C ILE A 303 6.13 19.46 5.79
N GLN A 304 6.08 18.19 5.34
CA GLN A 304 5.70 17.06 6.20
C GLN A 304 6.64 16.85 7.37
N LEU A 305 7.94 17.01 7.14
CA LEU A 305 8.92 16.95 8.21
C LEU A 305 8.89 18.21 9.09
N ARG A 306 8.16 19.26 8.71
CA ARG A 306 8.17 20.59 9.36
C ARG A 306 9.55 21.24 9.35
N ILE A 307 10.34 20.93 8.33
CA ILE A 307 11.57 21.66 8.02
C ILE A 307 11.20 22.99 7.38
N PHE A 308 10.16 22.99 6.52
CA PHE A 308 9.55 24.19 5.99
C PHE A 308 8.25 24.50 6.74
N SER A 309 8.09 25.78 7.08
CA SER A 309 6.85 26.37 7.55
C SER A 309 6.21 27.13 6.39
N GLU A 310 4.95 26.79 6.08
CA GLU A 310 4.17 27.48 5.06
C GLU A 310 3.52 28.74 5.66
N ILE A 311 3.85 29.89 5.10
CA ILE A 311 3.27 31.17 5.48
C ILE A 311 2.42 31.64 4.30
N SER A 312 1.09 31.59 4.47
CA SER A 312 0.14 32.04 3.45
C SER A 312 -0.31 33.48 3.73
N ASP A 313 -0.01 34.40 2.80
CA ASP A 313 -0.51 35.77 2.82
C ASP A 313 -1.52 35.96 1.68
N ARG A 314 -2.71 36.49 2.01
CA ARG A 314 -3.80 36.76 1.06
C ARG A 314 -3.39 37.66 -0.11
N LYS A 315 -2.32 38.47 0.03
CA LYS A 315 -1.85 39.40 -1.01
C LYS A 315 -0.57 38.96 -1.73
N ARG A 316 0.28 38.17 -1.08
CA ARG A 316 1.63 37.82 -1.58
C ARG A 316 1.80 36.35 -1.98
N GLY A 317 0.75 35.54 -1.82
CA GLY A 317 0.78 34.11 -2.12
C GLY A 317 1.41 33.30 -0.98
N THR A 318 1.77 32.06 -1.29
CA THR A 318 2.44 31.15 -0.36
C THR A 318 3.94 31.45 -0.33
N SER A 319 4.50 31.57 0.87
CA SER A 319 5.95 31.66 1.09
C SER A 319 6.42 30.56 2.04
N TYR A 320 7.66 30.13 1.87
CA TYR A 320 8.29 29.11 2.70
C TYR A 320 9.40 29.72 3.57
N SER A 321 9.48 29.28 4.82
CA SER A 321 10.54 29.62 5.76
C SER A 321 11.08 28.36 6.42
N LEU A 322 12.38 28.32 6.70
CA LEU A 322 12.99 27.21 7.43
C LEU A 322 12.57 27.23 8.91
N ASN A 323 12.43 26.05 9.50
CA ASN A 323 12.23 25.92 10.94
C ASN A 323 13.47 26.51 11.66
N PRO A 324 13.29 27.50 12.56
CA PRO A 324 14.41 28.22 13.16
C PRO A 324 15.30 27.32 14.02
N THR A 325 14.74 26.32 14.71
CA THR A 325 15.50 25.36 15.51
C THR A 325 16.38 24.49 14.62
N PHE A 326 15.81 23.98 13.52
CA PHE A 326 16.53 23.17 12.53
C PHE A 326 17.63 24.00 11.83
N GLN A 327 17.31 25.23 11.42
CA GLN A 327 18.23 26.15 10.76
C GLN A 327 19.43 26.49 11.65
N ASN A 328 19.18 26.91 12.90
CA ASN A 328 20.24 27.28 13.85
C ASN A 328 21.17 26.11 14.17
N ASN A 329 20.61 24.90 14.37
CA ASN A 329 21.41 23.74 14.71
C ASN A 329 22.23 23.23 13.51
N LEU A 330 21.69 23.28 12.30
CA LEU A 330 22.44 22.93 11.09
C LEU A 330 23.53 23.96 10.77
N GLN A 331 23.28 25.26 10.96
CA GLN A 331 24.30 26.30 10.85
C GLN A 331 25.45 26.08 11.84
N LYS A 332 25.13 25.82 13.12
CA LYS A 332 26.13 25.50 14.13
C LYS A 332 26.97 24.30 13.71
N HIS A 333 26.32 23.22 13.26
CA HIS A 333 27.00 22.02 12.81
C HIS A 333 28.02 22.26 11.69
N ILE A 334 27.66 23.06 10.68
CA ILE A 334 28.54 23.37 9.54
C ILE A 334 29.77 24.17 9.98
N ILE A 335 29.62 25.06 10.97
CA ILE A 335 30.70 25.96 11.41
C ILE A 335 31.61 25.29 12.45
N SER A 336 31.05 24.67 13.48
CA SER A 336 31.83 24.11 14.60
C SER A 336 32.22 22.65 14.40
N GLY A 337 31.66 21.98 13.39
CA GLY A 337 31.60 20.52 13.36
C GLY A 337 30.67 19.98 14.47
N GLY A 338 30.13 18.78 14.26
CA GLY A 338 29.42 18.07 15.32
C GLY A 338 30.42 17.44 16.29
N VAL A 339 30.46 17.91 17.54
CA VAL A 339 31.09 17.14 18.63
C VAL A 339 30.04 16.19 19.17
N LEU A 340 30.25 14.89 18.99
CA LEU A 340 29.36 13.90 19.57
C LEU A 340 29.33 14.10 21.09
N PRO A 341 28.19 13.91 21.77
CA PRO A 341 28.12 13.96 23.22
C PRO A 341 29.12 13.02 23.91
N ARG A 342 29.62 12.01 23.17
CA ARG A 342 30.51 10.96 23.64
C ARG A 342 31.79 10.95 22.81
N GLU A 343 32.91 11.15 23.48
CA GLU A 343 34.23 10.99 22.87
C GLU A 343 34.62 9.51 22.85
N PRO A 344 35.27 9.06 21.77
CA PRO A 344 35.86 7.72 21.74
C PRO A 344 36.99 7.61 22.76
N MET A 345 37.23 6.41 23.26
CA MET A 345 38.35 6.18 24.16
C MET A 345 39.70 6.52 23.50
N ASN A 346 40.56 7.19 24.28
CA ASN A 346 41.98 7.33 23.93
C ASN A 346 42.63 5.94 23.88
N SER A 347 43.38 5.69 22.80
CA SER A 347 44.02 4.40 22.46
C SER A 347 45.08 3.90 23.46
N ASP A 348 45.36 4.66 24.53
CA ASP A 348 46.38 4.34 25.54
C ASP A 348 45.93 3.33 26.59
N ASN A 349 44.63 3.02 26.67
CA ASN A 349 44.13 2.03 27.62
C ASN A 349 44.24 0.61 27.00
N ALA A 350 44.94 -0.28 27.71
CA ALA A 350 45.33 -1.65 27.35
C ALA A 350 44.17 -2.64 27.04
N ILE A 351 43.30 -2.29 26.10
CA ILE A 351 42.15 -3.08 25.65
C ILE A 351 42.39 -3.41 24.19
N LYS A 352 42.50 -4.71 23.88
CA LYS A 352 42.55 -5.17 22.50
C LYS A 352 41.19 -4.90 21.85
N LEU A 353 41.13 -3.86 21.02
CA LEU A 353 39.98 -3.55 20.19
C LEU A 353 39.83 -4.62 19.10
N PRO A 354 38.61 -5.08 18.79
CA PRO A 354 38.38 -5.99 17.68
C PRO A 354 38.74 -5.33 16.34
N SER A 355 39.22 -6.12 15.39
CA SER A 355 39.43 -5.61 14.03
C SER A 355 38.10 -5.29 13.34
N LEU A 356 38.11 -4.44 12.31
CA LEU A 356 36.90 -4.14 11.53
C LEU A 356 36.27 -5.40 10.91
N GLN A 357 37.09 -6.35 10.45
CA GLN A 357 36.62 -7.63 9.91
C GLN A 357 35.97 -8.52 10.99
N GLU A 358 36.52 -8.53 12.20
CA GLU A 358 35.91 -9.25 13.33
C GLU A 358 34.57 -8.64 13.73
N LEU A 359 34.43 -7.30 13.66
CA LEU A 359 33.17 -6.61 13.93
C LEU A 359 32.12 -6.88 12.87
N GLU A 360 32.49 -6.87 11.58
CA GLU A 360 31.57 -7.23 10.49
C GLU A 360 31.10 -8.69 10.61
N THR A 361 32.02 -9.61 10.89
CA THR A 361 31.68 -11.03 11.11
C THR A 361 30.76 -11.21 12.32
N TYR A 362 31.01 -10.48 13.41
CA TYR A 362 30.16 -10.50 14.60
C TYR A 362 28.75 -9.99 14.27
N ALA A 363 28.63 -8.84 13.61
CA ALA A 363 27.35 -8.22 13.25
C ALA A 363 26.51 -9.15 12.37
N LEU A 364 27.12 -9.71 11.32
CA LEU A 364 26.46 -10.67 10.42
C LEU A 364 25.99 -11.92 11.17
N LYS A 365 26.84 -12.48 12.03
CA LYS A 365 26.50 -13.67 12.81
C LYS A 365 25.33 -13.43 13.77
N GLN A 366 25.31 -12.31 14.49
CA GLN A 366 24.20 -11.97 15.38
C GLN A 366 22.90 -11.75 14.59
N TRP A 367 22.97 -11.04 13.46
CA TRP A 367 21.82 -10.81 12.58
C TRP A 367 21.25 -12.13 12.04
N GLU A 368 22.11 -13.03 11.55
CA GLU A 368 21.69 -14.35 11.08
C GLU A 368 21.07 -15.20 12.20
N CYS A 369 21.64 -15.18 13.41
CA CYS A 369 21.07 -15.87 14.58
C CYS A 369 19.67 -15.34 14.91
N PHE A 370 19.47 -14.02 14.88
CA PHE A 370 18.17 -13.40 15.10
C PHE A 370 17.14 -13.86 14.05
N LEU A 371 17.49 -13.84 12.76
CA LEU A 371 16.59 -14.28 11.69
C LEU A 371 16.29 -15.78 11.76
N LEU A 372 17.28 -16.61 12.09
CA LEU A 372 17.10 -18.04 12.32
C LEU A 372 16.15 -18.29 13.50
N GLN A 373 16.24 -17.50 14.57
CA GLN A 373 15.33 -17.62 15.71
C GLN A 373 13.89 -17.23 15.35
N LEU A 374 13.67 -16.30 14.41
CA LEU A 374 12.33 -16.02 13.89
C LEU A 374 11.77 -17.22 13.13
N ILE A 375 12.57 -17.83 12.24
CA ILE A 375 12.17 -19.00 11.43
C ILE A 375 11.91 -20.22 12.32
N ASN A 376 12.81 -20.51 13.26
CA ASN A 376 12.78 -21.70 14.10
C ASN A 376 12.10 -21.48 15.46
N SER A 377 11.32 -20.41 15.62
CA SER A 377 10.65 -20.07 16.88
C SER A 377 9.73 -21.20 17.39
N GLY A 378 9.27 -22.10 16.52
CA GLY A 378 8.51 -23.30 16.85
C GLY A 378 9.32 -24.54 17.27
N GLN A 379 10.65 -24.58 17.07
CA GLN A 379 11.47 -25.80 17.29
C GLN A 379 12.22 -25.85 18.64
N GLY A 380 12.02 -24.90 19.55
CA GLY A 380 12.49 -25.01 20.94
C GLY A 380 14.01 -24.90 21.15
N GLU A 381 14.84 -24.87 20.11
CA GLU A 381 16.28 -24.60 20.22
C GLU A 381 16.54 -23.10 20.39
N LYS A 382 16.82 -22.67 21.64
CA LYS A 382 17.33 -21.32 21.93
C LYS A 382 18.76 -21.18 21.44
N LEU A 383 18.93 -20.76 20.19
CA LEU A 383 20.25 -20.55 19.59
C LEU A 383 20.97 -19.31 20.14
N THR A 384 20.26 -18.36 20.76
CA THR A 384 20.84 -17.14 21.36
C THR A 384 20.03 -16.59 22.54
N GLY A 385 20.71 -15.80 23.40
CA GLY A 385 20.15 -15.11 24.57
C GLY A 385 19.34 -13.86 24.25
N ILE A 386 18.62 -13.85 23.13
CA ILE A 386 17.73 -12.72 22.78
C ILE A 386 16.68 -12.55 23.88
N SER A 387 16.58 -11.33 24.40
CA SER A 387 15.58 -10.98 25.41
C SER A 387 14.16 -11.39 24.97
N SER A 388 13.43 -12.09 25.86
CA SER A 388 12.03 -12.49 25.62
C SER A 388 11.13 -11.28 25.35
N SER A 389 11.46 -10.12 25.94
CA SER A 389 10.80 -8.85 25.70
C SER A 389 10.96 -8.38 24.26
N MET A 390 12.14 -8.55 23.66
CA MET A 390 12.42 -8.17 22.27
C MET A 390 11.69 -9.10 21.28
N MET A 391 11.69 -10.41 21.52
CA MET A 391 10.94 -11.35 20.68
C MET A 391 9.43 -11.07 20.70
N ARG A 392 8.88 -10.65 21.84
CA ARG A 392 7.45 -10.32 21.95
C ARG A 392 7.06 -9.12 21.10
N ILE A 393 7.96 -8.15 20.91
CA ILE A 393 7.74 -7.00 20.03
C ILE A 393 7.56 -7.48 18.57
N PHE A 394 8.41 -8.40 18.13
CA PHE A 394 8.40 -8.89 16.74
C PHE A 394 7.39 -10.00 16.47
N GLN A 395 6.95 -10.72 17.51
CA GLN A 395 5.83 -11.65 17.41
C GLN A 395 4.55 -10.95 16.94
N ARG A 396 4.35 -9.66 17.28
CA ARG A 396 3.20 -8.90 16.80
C ARG A 396 3.37 -8.56 15.32
N GLY A 397 2.79 -9.39 14.46
CA GLY A 397 2.70 -9.13 13.02
C GLY A 397 3.68 -9.93 12.17
N LEU A 398 4.83 -10.39 12.68
CA LEU A 398 5.72 -11.30 11.92
C LEU A 398 5.48 -12.79 12.25
N LEU A 399 4.92 -13.09 13.42
CA LEU A 399 4.62 -14.45 13.85
C LEU A 399 3.14 -14.56 14.23
N SER A 400 2.49 -15.66 13.85
CA SER A 400 1.17 -16.03 14.32
C SER A 400 1.30 -17.10 15.39
N GLN A 401 0.55 -16.95 16.48
CA GLN A 401 0.42 -17.96 17.51
C GLN A 401 -1.04 -18.41 17.50
N ARG A 402 -1.30 -19.65 17.08
CA ARG A 402 -2.59 -20.31 17.27
C ARG A 402 -2.52 -21.10 18.58
N ASP A 403 -3.58 -21.09 19.38
CA ASP A 403 -3.63 -21.52 20.79
C ASP A 403 -3.07 -22.93 21.13
N LYS A 404 -2.72 -23.76 20.13
CA LYS A 404 -2.16 -25.11 20.32
C LYS A 404 -0.85 -25.41 19.57
N ASP A 405 -0.40 -24.52 18.69
CA ASP A 405 0.82 -24.71 17.89
C ASP A 405 1.91 -23.71 18.29
N GLY A 406 3.17 -24.08 18.06
CA GLY A 406 4.29 -23.14 18.17
C GLY A 406 4.12 -21.94 17.23
N PRO A 407 4.79 -20.81 17.53
CA PRO A 407 4.71 -19.62 16.68
C PRO A 407 5.16 -19.94 15.25
N ARG A 408 4.35 -19.54 14.26
CA ARG A 408 4.62 -19.71 12.82
C ARG A 408 4.77 -18.36 12.15
N LEU A 409 5.54 -18.27 11.07
CA LEU A 409 5.60 -17.03 10.29
C LEU A 409 4.23 -16.64 9.74
N THR A 410 3.95 -15.33 9.74
CA THR A 410 2.83 -14.75 8.99
C THR A 410 3.27 -14.43 7.56
N GLU A 411 2.32 -14.08 6.70
CA GLU A 411 2.59 -13.54 5.35
C GLU A 411 3.56 -12.36 5.39
N SER A 412 3.33 -11.40 6.30
CA SER A 412 4.24 -10.27 6.53
C SER A 412 5.58 -10.69 7.13
N GLY A 413 5.60 -11.75 7.95
CA GLY A 413 6.81 -12.39 8.46
C GLY A 413 7.70 -12.92 7.35
N PHE A 414 7.10 -13.60 6.37
CA PHE A 414 7.83 -14.11 5.22
C PHE A 414 8.32 -12.96 4.35
N GLN A 415 7.44 -12.01 4.02
CA GLN A 415 7.83 -10.82 3.25
C GLN A 415 9.01 -10.09 3.89
N PHE A 416 9.02 -9.98 5.22
CA PHE A 416 10.14 -9.41 5.98
C PHE A 416 11.45 -10.18 5.74
N LEU A 417 11.45 -11.52 5.75
CA LEU A 417 12.65 -12.31 5.44
C LEU A 417 13.18 -12.08 4.02
N LEU A 418 12.32 -11.72 3.07
CA LEU A 418 12.70 -11.45 1.68
C LEU A 418 13.29 -10.04 1.48
N MET A 419 13.05 -9.12 2.42
CA MET A 419 13.57 -7.75 2.33
C MET A 419 15.11 -7.74 2.38
N ASP A 420 15.73 -6.69 1.84
CA ASP A 420 17.15 -6.48 2.05
C ASP A 420 17.45 -6.19 3.53
N THR A 421 18.70 -6.36 3.93
CA THR A 421 19.13 -6.24 5.33
C THR A 421 18.82 -4.86 5.92
N ASN A 422 18.87 -3.80 5.12
CA ASN A 422 18.58 -2.44 5.61
C ASN A 422 17.07 -2.24 5.78
N ALA A 423 16.25 -2.72 4.86
CA ALA A 423 14.79 -2.71 5.00
C ALA A 423 14.31 -3.55 6.20
N GLN A 424 14.91 -4.72 6.41
CA GLN A 424 14.68 -5.54 7.62
C GLN A 424 15.04 -4.78 8.89
N LEU A 425 16.23 -4.17 8.92
CA LEU A 425 16.68 -3.37 10.05
C LEU A 425 15.72 -2.23 10.38
N TRP A 426 15.24 -1.52 9.36
CA TRP A 426 14.28 -0.45 9.58
C TRP A 426 12.93 -0.90 10.07
N TYR A 427 12.42 -2.02 9.55
CA TYR A 427 11.18 -2.60 10.03
C TYR A 427 11.27 -2.90 11.54
N ILE A 428 12.38 -3.52 11.95
CA ILE A 428 12.67 -3.86 13.35
C ILE A 428 12.76 -2.60 14.21
N ILE A 429 13.55 -1.61 13.80
CA ILE A 429 13.73 -0.37 14.56
C ILE A 429 12.42 0.41 14.66
N ARG A 430 11.62 0.43 13.60
CA ARG A 430 10.29 1.06 13.61
C ARG A 430 9.37 0.38 14.62
N GLU A 431 9.24 -0.94 14.58
CA GLU A 431 8.40 -1.66 15.56
C GLU A 431 8.95 -1.50 16.99
N TYR A 432 10.26 -1.45 17.15
CA TYR A 432 10.88 -1.18 18.45
C TYR A 432 10.50 0.21 19.00
N ILE A 433 10.47 1.24 18.15
CA ILE A 433 10.07 2.61 18.52
C ILE A 433 8.56 2.72 18.77
N LEU A 434 7.73 2.09 17.93
CA LEU A 434 6.27 2.12 18.09
C LEU A 434 5.82 1.45 19.41
N ASN A 435 6.55 0.43 19.86
CA ASN A 435 6.31 -0.23 21.14
C ASN A 435 7.16 0.36 22.30
N ALA A 436 7.71 1.57 22.13
CA ALA A 436 8.46 2.25 23.20
C ALA A 436 7.54 2.76 24.33
N GLU A 437 6.32 3.20 23.99
CA GLU A 437 5.36 3.72 24.97
C GLU A 437 4.86 2.63 25.93
N GLU A 438 4.78 1.36 25.49
CA GLU A 438 4.49 0.20 26.38
C GLU A 438 5.60 -0.06 27.41
N ARG A 439 6.79 0.51 27.20
CA ARG A 439 7.97 0.37 28.05
C ARG A 439 8.30 1.64 28.83
N ASP A 440 7.38 2.62 28.83
CA ASP A 440 7.54 3.93 29.48
C ASP A 440 8.76 4.73 28.97
N VAL A 441 9.10 4.55 27.69
CA VAL A 441 10.19 5.28 27.01
C VAL A 441 9.60 6.25 26.00
N ASP A 442 9.97 7.54 26.06
CA ASP A 442 9.57 8.54 25.06
C ASP A 442 10.19 8.19 23.69
N PRO A 443 9.38 7.98 22.64
CA PRO A 443 9.86 7.74 21.28
C PRO A 443 10.87 8.78 20.78
N ALA A 444 10.73 10.05 21.18
CA ALA A 444 11.66 11.11 20.75
C ALA A 444 13.08 10.91 21.33
N ASP A 445 13.18 10.47 22.59
CA ASP A 445 14.47 10.23 23.25
C ASP A 445 15.14 8.98 22.69
N LEU A 446 14.35 7.95 22.38
CA LEU A 446 14.83 6.72 21.72
C LEU A 446 15.33 6.98 20.29
N ILE A 447 14.57 7.75 19.49
CA ILE A 447 14.99 8.17 18.14
C ILE A 447 16.28 8.98 18.21
N SER A 448 16.37 9.91 19.17
CA SER A 448 17.57 10.72 19.38
C SER A 448 18.79 9.85 19.65
N PHE A 449 18.65 8.85 20.52
CA PHE A 449 19.72 7.93 20.85
C PHE A 449 20.13 7.03 19.67
N LEU A 450 19.17 6.49 18.91
CA LEU A 450 19.44 5.65 17.74
C LEU A 450 20.15 6.42 16.62
N LEU A 451 19.72 7.65 16.36
CA LEU A 451 20.38 8.51 15.38
C LEU A 451 21.76 8.92 15.86
N GLU A 452 21.94 9.24 17.15
CA GLU A 452 23.26 9.52 17.71
C GLU A 452 24.22 8.34 17.53
N LEU A 453 23.76 7.12 17.82
CA LEU A 453 24.53 5.88 17.63
C LEU A 453 25.03 5.72 16.19
N SER A 454 24.23 6.14 15.20
CA SER A 454 24.59 6.04 13.79
C SER A 454 25.75 6.94 13.35
N PHE A 455 26.08 7.97 14.13
CA PHE A 455 27.20 8.87 13.87
C PHE A 455 28.49 8.49 14.60
N HIS A 456 28.43 7.50 15.50
CA HIS A 456 29.63 7.01 16.17
C HIS A 456 30.56 6.31 15.15
N VAL A 457 31.87 6.44 15.36
CA VAL A 457 32.88 5.87 14.45
C VAL A 457 32.95 4.36 14.66
N THR A 458 32.79 3.61 13.56
CA THR A 458 32.90 2.15 13.60
C THR A 458 34.29 1.71 14.08
N GLY A 459 34.32 0.76 15.01
CA GLY A 459 35.58 0.21 15.54
C GLY A 459 36.19 0.98 16.71
N GLN A 460 35.62 2.12 17.12
CA GLN A 460 36.00 2.82 18.35
C GLN A 460 35.13 2.38 19.53
N ALA A 461 35.70 2.41 20.74
CA ALA A 461 35.00 2.06 21.98
C ALA A 461 34.51 3.30 22.72
N TYR A 462 33.29 3.19 23.25
CA TYR A 462 32.60 4.25 23.99
C TYR A 462 32.16 3.73 25.36
N ASN A 463 32.21 4.57 26.39
CA ASN A 463 31.97 4.17 27.77
C ASN A 463 30.48 4.07 28.11
N LEU A 464 30.06 2.93 28.68
CA LEU A 464 28.67 2.66 29.08
C LEU A 464 28.20 3.47 30.30
N ASN A 465 29.11 3.95 31.16
CA ASN A 465 28.78 4.74 32.34
C ASN A 465 28.21 6.13 31.99
N THR A 466 28.38 6.56 30.74
CA THR A 466 27.78 7.82 30.23
C THR A 466 26.31 7.68 29.84
N LEU A 467 25.77 6.45 29.88
CA LEU A 467 24.41 6.14 29.44
C LEU A 467 23.44 6.12 30.62
N THR A 468 22.23 6.61 30.36
CA THR A 468 21.09 6.41 31.27
C THR A 468 20.70 4.92 31.34
N GLU A 469 19.95 4.54 32.36
CA GLU A 469 19.47 3.15 32.51
C GLU A 469 18.65 2.68 31.29
N VAL A 470 17.80 3.56 30.75
CA VAL A 470 17.00 3.30 29.55
C VAL A 470 17.88 3.10 28.32
N GLN A 471 18.91 3.94 28.14
CA GLN A 471 19.88 3.79 27.04
C GLN A 471 20.68 2.50 27.18
N ASN A 472 21.08 2.12 28.40
CA ASN A 472 21.78 0.87 28.65
C ASN A 472 20.93 -0.37 28.32
N ASN A 473 19.64 -0.35 28.67
CA ASN A 473 18.72 -1.43 28.32
C ASN A 473 18.49 -1.51 26.80
N THR A 474 18.30 -0.34 26.16
CA THR A 474 18.20 -0.26 24.70
C THR A 474 19.45 -0.81 24.02
N LEU A 475 20.63 -0.47 24.52
CA LEU A 475 21.89 -0.88 23.92
C LEU A 475 22.13 -2.39 24.06
N LYS A 476 21.66 -3.02 25.13
CA LYS A 476 21.63 -4.50 25.25
C LYS A 476 20.76 -5.12 24.16
N ASP A 477 19.54 -4.60 23.94
CA ASP A 477 18.66 -5.07 22.87
C ASP A 477 19.31 -4.89 21.48
N LEU A 478 19.96 -3.75 21.24
CA LEU A 478 20.69 -3.48 19.99
C LEU A 478 21.93 -4.36 19.82
N ALA A 479 22.55 -4.80 20.91
CA ALA A 479 23.68 -5.72 20.88
C ALA A 479 23.24 -7.15 20.52
N ASP A 480 22.06 -7.58 20.98
CA ASP A 480 21.44 -8.85 20.57
C ASP A 480 21.16 -8.88 19.06
N LEU A 481 20.86 -7.72 18.47
CA LEU A 481 20.72 -7.54 17.02
C LEU A 481 22.05 -7.36 16.29
N GLY A 482 23.19 -7.24 16.99
CA GLY A 482 24.50 -7.05 16.37
C GLY A 482 24.78 -5.63 15.84
N LEU A 483 23.96 -4.63 16.18
CA LEU A 483 24.26 -3.23 15.86
C LEU A 483 25.45 -2.70 16.67
N VAL A 484 25.64 -3.27 17.87
CA VAL A 484 26.69 -2.85 18.79
C VAL A 484 27.33 -4.08 19.42
N LYS A 485 28.65 -4.08 19.57
CA LYS A 485 29.36 -5.11 20.33
C LYS A 485 29.64 -4.60 21.73
N LEU A 486 29.14 -5.31 22.73
CA LEU A 486 29.45 -5.06 24.13
C LEU A 486 30.78 -5.71 24.51
N GLN A 487 31.63 -4.95 25.21
CA GLN A 487 32.90 -5.45 25.71
C GLN A 487 33.07 -5.04 27.18
N GLN A 488 33.26 -6.02 28.05
CA GLN A 488 33.52 -5.77 29.47
C GLN A 488 35.02 -5.60 29.70
N GLY A 489 35.41 -4.47 30.30
CA GLY A 489 36.76 -4.26 30.83
C GLY A 489 36.86 -4.69 32.30
N ARG A 490 38.05 -4.51 32.88
CA ARG A 490 38.31 -4.84 34.29
C ARG A 490 37.62 -3.88 35.29
N LYS A 491 37.32 -2.65 34.87
CA LYS A 491 36.72 -1.59 35.71
C LYS A 491 35.49 -0.98 35.06
N ASP A 492 35.56 -0.72 33.76
CA ASP A 492 34.49 -0.11 32.98
C ASP A 492 34.04 -1.03 31.84
N SER A 493 32.79 -0.84 31.41
CA SER A 493 32.23 -1.56 30.27
C SER A 493 32.05 -0.61 29.08
N TRP A 494 32.22 -1.15 27.88
CA TRP A 494 32.27 -0.38 26.65
C TRP A 494 31.34 -0.95 25.60
N PHE A 495 30.96 -0.09 24.66
CA PHE A 495 30.24 -0.48 23.47
C PHE A 495 30.97 -0.04 22.21
N ILE A 496 30.92 -0.87 21.16
CA ILE A 496 31.61 -0.64 19.88
C ILE A 496 30.56 -0.73 18.77
N PRO A 497 30.25 0.38 18.07
CA PRO A 497 29.29 0.38 16.96
C PRO A 497 29.77 -0.49 15.79
N THR A 498 28.85 -1.25 15.20
CA THR A 498 29.10 -2.01 13.97
C THR A 498 28.59 -1.25 12.74
N LYS A 499 28.87 -1.78 11.55
CA LYS A 499 28.38 -1.20 10.28
C LYS A 499 26.85 -1.17 10.16
N LEU A 500 26.15 -2.05 10.88
CA LEU A 500 24.68 -2.03 10.93
C LEU A 500 24.16 -0.76 11.64
N ALA A 501 24.87 -0.27 12.67
CA ALA A 501 24.49 0.95 13.36
C ALA A 501 24.67 2.20 12.49
N THR A 502 25.75 2.29 11.72
CA THR A 502 25.96 3.44 10.82
C THR A 502 25.01 3.43 9.62
N ASN A 503 24.56 2.26 9.18
CA ASN A 503 23.54 2.14 8.14
C ASN A 503 22.18 2.76 8.53
N LEU A 504 21.91 2.98 9.83
CA LEU A 504 20.70 3.67 10.31
C LEU A 504 20.62 5.12 9.85
N SER A 505 21.72 5.81 9.54
CA SER A 505 21.66 7.17 8.96
C SER A 505 21.95 7.18 7.46
N VAL A 506 22.73 6.22 6.95
CA VAL A 506 23.20 6.18 5.56
C VAL A 506 22.17 5.61 4.59
N SER A 507 21.41 4.57 4.98
CA SER A 507 20.54 3.82 4.06
C SER A 507 19.21 4.52 3.72
N LEU A 508 19.06 5.79 4.08
CA LEU A 508 17.88 6.60 3.75
C LEU A 508 17.94 7.21 2.33
N ALA A 509 19.07 7.03 1.64
CA ALA A 509 19.20 7.22 0.20
C ALA A 509 19.24 5.84 -0.47
N ASP A 510 18.39 5.66 -1.50
CA ASP A 510 18.24 4.44 -2.32
C ASP A 510 19.53 3.64 -2.44
N SER A 511 19.63 2.58 -1.65
CA SER A 511 20.70 1.58 -1.77
C SER A 511 20.15 0.40 -2.55
N SER A 512 19.74 0.63 -3.79
CA SER A 512 19.46 -0.42 -4.77
C SER A 512 20.77 -1.03 -5.31
N ALA A 513 21.73 -1.32 -4.44
CA ALA A 513 22.83 -2.20 -4.78
C ALA A 513 22.24 -3.61 -4.81
N ARG A 514 21.89 -4.11 -6.00
CA ARG A 514 21.45 -5.49 -6.19
C ARG A 514 22.52 -6.40 -5.59
N LYS A 515 22.18 -7.11 -4.51
CA LYS A 515 23.02 -8.22 -4.03
C LYS A 515 23.15 -9.21 -5.18
N GLU A 516 24.34 -9.76 -5.37
CA GLU A 516 24.54 -10.85 -6.32
C GLU A 516 23.63 -12.01 -5.90
N GLY A 517 22.75 -12.42 -6.81
CA GLY A 517 21.90 -13.57 -6.55
C GLY A 517 22.72 -14.85 -6.48
N PHE A 518 22.20 -15.85 -5.78
CA PHE A 518 22.89 -17.12 -5.52
C PHE A 518 22.08 -18.33 -5.99
N VAL A 519 20.87 -18.13 -6.49
CA VAL A 519 19.92 -19.19 -6.84
C VAL A 519 19.89 -19.42 -8.35
N VAL A 520 20.01 -20.68 -8.76
CA VAL A 520 19.79 -21.14 -10.13
C VAL A 520 18.57 -22.05 -10.14
N MET A 521 17.60 -21.75 -11.00
CA MET A 521 16.36 -22.52 -11.15
C MET A 521 16.32 -23.20 -12.52
N GLU A 522 16.19 -24.53 -12.55
CA GLU A 522 16.01 -25.31 -13.77
C GLU A 522 14.53 -25.54 -14.13
N THR A 523 14.27 -25.97 -15.36
CA THR A 523 12.92 -26.26 -15.89
C THR A 523 12.26 -27.50 -15.25
N ASN A 524 13.03 -28.35 -14.58
CA ASN A 524 12.59 -29.58 -13.91
C ASN A 524 12.25 -29.37 -12.42
N PHE A 525 12.05 -28.13 -11.98
CA PHE A 525 11.80 -27.76 -10.58
C PHE A 525 12.97 -28.00 -9.60
N ARG A 526 14.18 -28.30 -10.10
CA ARG A 526 15.41 -28.40 -9.29
C ARG A 526 16.14 -27.08 -9.17
N MET A 527 16.35 -26.67 -7.93
CA MET A 527 16.95 -25.41 -7.55
C MET A 527 18.32 -25.65 -6.89
N TYR A 528 19.30 -24.87 -7.32
CA TYR A 528 20.67 -24.92 -6.86
C TYR A 528 21.05 -23.57 -6.29
N ALA A 529 21.27 -23.51 -4.98
CA ALA A 529 21.64 -22.30 -4.27
C ALA A 529 23.11 -22.35 -3.84
N TYR A 530 23.92 -21.45 -4.37
CA TYR A 530 25.35 -21.34 -4.07
C TYR A 530 25.57 -20.51 -2.81
N SER A 531 25.45 -21.15 -1.66
CA SER A 531 25.60 -20.49 -0.37
C SER A 531 26.15 -21.41 0.72
N THR A 532 26.87 -20.80 1.65
CA THR A 532 27.34 -21.40 2.90
C THR A 532 26.45 -21.02 4.09
N SER A 533 25.53 -20.06 3.91
CA SER A 533 24.71 -19.50 4.99
C SER A 533 23.60 -20.47 5.41
N LYS A 534 23.57 -20.80 6.70
CA LYS A 534 22.49 -21.61 7.29
C LYS A 534 21.13 -20.92 7.17
N LEU A 535 21.10 -19.59 7.28
CA LEU A 535 19.88 -18.80 7.12
C LEU A 535 19.27 -19.00 5.74
N GLN A 536 20.08 -18.91 4.68
CA GLN A 536 19.58 -19.11 3.32
C GLN A 536 19.06 -20.54 3.10
N CYS A 537 19.71 -21.55 3.70
CA CYS A 537 19.20 -22.93 3.68
C CYS A 537 17.80 -23.03 4.32
N GLU A 538 17.61 -22.42 5.48
CA GLU A 538 16.33 -22.45 6.18
C GLU A 538 15.24 -21.63 5.48
N ILE A 539 15.59 -20.50 4.83
CA ILE A 539 14.64 -19.75 3.98
C ILE A 539 14.16 -20.61 2.82
N LEU A 540 15.06 -21.35 2.15
CA LEU A 540 14.68 -22.25 1.05
C LEU A 540 13.82 -23.40 1.55
N ARG A 541 14.06 -23.90 2.76
CA ARG A 541 13.27 -24.97 3.39
C ARG A 541 11.80 -24.59 3.61
N LEU A 542 11.48 -23.29 3.68
CA LEU A 542 10.10 -22.81 3.86
C LEU A 542 9.19 -23.16 2.67
N PHE A 543 9.74 -23.28 1.46
CA PHE A 543 8.94 -23.53 0.25
C PHE A 543 9.50 -24.62 -0.68
N ALA A 544 10.72 -25.10 -0.45
CA ALA A 544 11.37 -26.15 -1.22
C ALA A 544 11.87 -27.30 -0.33
N ARG A 545 11.90 -28.51 -0.88
CA ARG A 545 12.47 -29.68 -0.21
C ARG A 545 13.97 -29.72 -0.44
N ILE A 546 14.76 -29.67 0.63
CA ILE A 546 16.21 -29.84 0.56
C ILE A 546 16.53 -31.31 0.24
N GLU A 547 17.24 -31.57 -0.86
CA GLU A 547 17.63 -32.93 -1.27
C GLU A 547 18.98 -33.31 -0.67
N TYR A 548 19.97 -32.42 -0.78
CA TYR A 548 21.28 -32.58 -0.16
C TYR A 548 21.99 -31.23 -0.02
N GLN A 549 22.91 -31.16 0.94
CA GLN A 549 23.73 -29.97 1.21
C GLN A 549 25.21 -30.33 1.11
N LEU A 550 25.93 -29.57 0.29
CA LEU A 550 27.39 -29.57 0.16
C LEU A 550 27.95 -28.29 0.80
N PRO A 551 29.28 -28.17 1.01
CA PRO A 551 29.86 -27.04 1.73
C PRO A 551 29.49 -25.64 1.18
N ASN A 552 29.28 -25.51 -0.13
CA ASN A 552 28.96 -24.26 -0.82
C ASN A 552 27.78 -24.37 -1.80
N LEU A 553 27.00 -25.45 -1.73
CA LEU A 553 25.88 -25.71 -2.63
C LEU A 553 24.74 -26.39 -1.87
N ILE A 554 23.55 -25.82 -1.98
CA ILE A 554 22.31 -26.37 -1.46
C ILE A 554 21.48 -26.81 -2.66
N ALA A 555 21.25 -28.11 -2.79
CA ALA A 555 20.40 -28.67 -3.83
C ALA A 555 19.01 -28.96 -3.25
N CYS A 556 17.98 -28.45 -3.92
CA CYS A 556 16.61 -28.55 -3.45
C CYS A 556 15.64 -28.65 -4.63
N ALA A 557 14.44 -29.14 -4.36
CA ALA A 557 13.40 -29.30 -5.36
C ALA A 557 12.10 -28.66 -4.86
N ILE A 558 11.42 -27.94 -5.75
CA ILE A 558 10.09 -27.42 -5.49
C ILE A 558 9.09 -28.55 -5.78
N THR A 559 8.39 -29.02 -4.76
CA THR A 559 7.34 -30.05 -4.90
C THR A 559 5.98 -29.48 -4.54
N LYS A 560 4.92 -30.17 -4.97
CA LYS A 560 3.55 -29.82 -4.59
C LYS A 560 3.38 -29.82 -3.07
N GLU A 561 3.95 -30.79 -2.36
CA GLU A 561 3.84 -30.85 -0.89
C GLU A 561 4.59 -29.70 -0.21
N SER A 562 5.79 -29.34 -0.70
CA SER A 562 6.58 -28.26 -0.10
C SER A 562 5.87 -26.91 -0.22
N LEU A 563 5.23 -26.66 -1.36
CA LEU A 563 4.47 -25.43 -1.58
C LEU A 563 3.14 -25.41 -0.83
N TYR A 564 2.43 -26.53 -0.72
CA TYR A 564 1.22 -26.59 0.09
C TYR A 564 1.49 -26.25 1.55
N ASN A 565 2.60 -26.76 2.10
CA ASN A 565 3.05 -26.36 3.43
C ASN A 565 3.39 -24.87 3.50
N ALA A 566 4.03 -24.31 2.46
CA ALA A 566 4.31 -22.88 2.39
C ALA A 566 3.02 -22.04 2.38
N PHE A 567 2.05 -22.39 1.55
CA PHE A 567 0.76 -21.73 1.42
C PHE A 567 -0.05 -21.81 2.74
N ASP A 568 -0.06 -22.97 3.40
CA ASP A 568 -0.69 -23.14 4.73
C ASP A 568 -0.04 -22.26 5.81
N ASN A 569 1.26 -21.96 5.66
CA ASN A 569 1.98 -21.01 6.52
C ASN A 569 1.84 -19.55 6.04
N GLY A 570 0.97 -19.25 5.07
CA GLY A 570 0.64 -17.90 4.62
C GLY A 570 1.65 -17.27 3.66
N ILE A 571 2.54 -18.07 3.06
CA ILE A 571 3.47 -17.61 2.03
C ILE A 571 2.75 -17.65 0.69
N THR A 572 2.69 -16.55 -0.08
CA THR A 572 1.97 -16.53 -1.36
C THR A 572 2.85 -16.91 -2.56
N SER A 573 2.23 -17.31 -3.68
CA SER A 573 2.99 -17.67 -4.90
C SER A 573 3.85 -16.51 -5.43
N ASP A 574 3.30 -15.29 -5.45
CA ASP A 574 4.00 -14.11 -5.94
C ASP A 574 5.20 -13.73 -5.04
N GLN A 575 5.13 -13.97 -3.73
CA GLN A 575 6.27 -13.78 -2.82
C GLN A 575 7.42 -14.74 -3.15
N ILE A 576 7.11 -16.02 -3.38
CA ILE A 576 8.11 -17.03 -3.76
C ILE A 576 8.74 -16.67 -5.10
N ILE A 577 7.94 -16.30 -6.10
CA ILE A 577 8.43 -15.92 -7.42
C ILE A 577 9.31 -14.67 -7.33
N THR A 578 8.89 -13.67 -6.57
CA THR A 578 9.66 -12.44 -6.36
C THR A 578 11.02 -12.74 -5.70
N PHE A 579 11.04 -13.62 -4.70
CA PHE A 579 12.28 -14.06 -4.06
C PHE A 579 13.25 -14.72 -5.05
N LEU A 580 12.74 -15.66 -5.86
CA LEU A 580 13.54 -16.37 -6.87
C LEU A 580 14.11 -15.40 -7.91
N GLN A 581 13.30 -14.45 -8.37
CA GLN A 581 13.72 -13.43 -9.34
C GLN A 581 14.79 -12.49 -8.74
N GLN A 582 14.61 -12.01 -7.51
CA GLN A 582 15.55 -11.10 -6.84
C GLN A 582 16.89 -11.76 -6.50
N ASN A 583 16.89 -13.08 -6.21
CA ASN A 583 18.08 -13.83 -5.83
C ASN A 583 18.62 -14.71 -6.97
N SER A 584 18.19 -14.48 -8.21
CA SER A 584 18.69 -15.19 -9.38
C SER A 584 20.19 -14.96 -9.59
N HIS A 585 20.95 -16.04 -9.73
CA HIS A 585 22.40 -15.99 -9.96
C HIS A 585 22.74 -15.13 -11.19
N PRO A 586 23.81 -14.32 -11.20
CA PRO A 586 24.13 -13.39 -12.29
C PRO A 586 24.09 -14.02 -13.70
N ARG A 587 24.55 -15.27 -13.83
CA ARG A 587 24.51 -16.03 -15.10
C ARG A 587 23.09 -16.28 -15.65
N CYS A 588 22.08 -16.22 -14.80
CA CYS A 588 20.67 -16.43 -15.11
C CYS A 588 19.87 -15.13 -15.03
N ALA A 589 20.32 -14.15 -14.24
CA ALA A 589 19.65 -12.88 -14.02
C ALA A 589 19.47 -12.05 -15.31
N ASP A 590 20.39 -12.19 -16.28
CA ASP A 590 20.30 -11.51 -17.58
C ASP A 590 19.32 -12.18 -18.55
N ARG A 591 18.81 -13.38 -18.24
CA ARG A 591 17.78 -14.04 -19.04
C ARG A 591 16.43 -13.40 -18.75
N VAL A 592 15.61 -13.23 -19.79
CA VAL A 592 14.24 -12.74 -19.68
C VAL A 592 13.29 -13.83 -20.17
N PRO A 593 12.46 -14.43 -19.29
CA PRO A 593 12.43 -14.24 -17.84
C PRO A 593 13.61 -14.92 -17.12
N SER A 594 14.01 -14.40 -15.95
CA SER A 594 15.16 -14.91 -15.17
C SER A 594 14.90 -16.29 -14.57
N ILE A 595 13.62 -16.60 -14.32
CA ILE A 595 13.11 -17.89 -13.88
C ILE A 595 12.26 -18.49 -15.01
N PRO A 596 12.39 -19.79 -15.32
CA PRO A 596 11.57 -20.43 -16.37
C PRO A 596 10.06 -20.27 -16.15
N GLU A 597 9.31 -19.90 -17.20
CA GLU A 597 7.87 -19.64 -17.13
C GLU A 597 7.06 -20.85 -16.64
N ASN A 598 7.46 -22.05 -17.06
CA ASN A 598 6.80 -23.28 -16.63
C ASN A 598 6.86 -23.48 -15.11
N VAL A 599 7.91 -22.99 -14.45
CA VAL A 599 8.03 -23.05 -12.99
C VAL A 599 7.11 -22.00 -12.36
N THR A 600 7.13 -20.76 -12.84
CA THR A 600 6.31 -19.68 -12.27
C THR A 600 4.81 -19.95 -12.40
N ASP A 601 4.38 -20.46 -13.55
CA ASP A 601 2.96 -20.77 -13.80
C ASP A 601 2.49 -21.94 -12.94
N GLN A 602 3.34 -22.96 -12.76
CA GLN A 602 3.00 -24.11 -11.94
C GLN A 602 2.87 -23.76 -10.46
N ILE A 603 3.71 -22.85 -9.93
CA ILE A 603 3.60 -22.37 -8.55
C ILE A 603 2.24 -21.66 -8.35
N ARG A 604 1.85 -20.77 -9.27
CA ARG A 604 0.55 -20.07 -9.22
C ARG A 604 -0.64 -21.02 -9.33
N LEU A 605 -0.53 -22.03 -10.19
CA LEU A 605 -1.57 -23.05 -10.35
C LEU A 605 -1.77 -23.84 -9.05
N TRP A 606 -0.68 -24.23 -8.37
CA TRP A 606 -0.77 -24.93 -7.10
C TRP A 606 -1.37 -24.10 -5.96
N GLU A 607 -1.18 -22.78 -5.94
CA GLU A 607 -1.88 -21.90 -4.99
C GLU A 607 -3.39 -21.83 -5.32
N THR A 608 -3.72 -21.67 -6.60
CA THR A 608 -5.12 -21.64 -7.08
C THR A 608 -5.85 -22.94 -6.75
N ASP A 609 -5.14 -24.09 -6.76
CA ASP A 609 -5.68 -25.39 -6.37
C ASP A 609 -6.19 -25.42 -4.91
N LEU A 610 -5.55 -24.70 -3.99
CA LEU A 610 -5.98 -24.60 -2.59
C LEU A 610 -7.19 -23.67 -2.41
N GLN A 611 -7.29 -22.63 -3.25
CA GLN A 611 -8.35 -21.62 -3.18
C GLN A 611 -9.62 -22.01 -3.96
N ARG A 612 -9.75 -23.28 -4.39
CA ARG A 612 -10.92 -23.74 -5.19
C ARG A 612 -12.24 -23.77 -4.42
N ILE A 613 -12.19 -23.93 -3.10
CA ILE A 613 -13.39 -24.10 -2.27
C ILE A 613 -13.38 -23.01 -1.20
N GLU A 614 -14.37 -22.13 -1.26
CA GLU A 614 -14.65 -21.15 -0.21
C GLU A 614 -15.79 -21.67 0.67
N MET A 615 -15.57 -21.70 1.98
CA MET A 615 -16.58 -22.14 2.95
C MET A 615 -17.23 -20.91 3.58
N THR A 616 -18.48 -20.63 3.20
CA THR A 616 -19.27 -19.52 3.76
C THR A 616 -20.36 -20.08 4.69
N GLN A 617 -20.45 -19.59 5.92
CA GLN A 617 -21.57 -19.95 6.81
C GLN A 617 -22.89 -19.36 6.30
N ALA A 618 -23.90 -20.21 6.15
CA ALA A 618 -25.16 -19.86 5.52
C ALA A 618 -26.35 -20.61 6.12
N HIS A 619 -27.55 -20.05 5.95
CA HIS A 619 -28.83 -20.69 6.25
C HIS A 619 -29.57 -20.98 4.95
N PHE A 620 -30.17 -22.17 4.91
CA PHE A 620 -31.01 -22.64 3.82
C PHE A 620 -32.48 -22.42 4.18
N TYR A 621 -33.23 -21.83 3.26
CA TYR A 621 -34.67 -21.63 3.35
C TYR A 621 -35.36 -22.35 2.21
N ASP A 622 -36.36 -23.13 2.55
CA ASP A 622 -37.22 -23.88 1.64
C ASP A 622 -38.70 -23.75 2.05
N GLU A 623 -39.56 -24.47 1.33
CA GLU A 623 -41.00 -24.58 1.62
C GLU A 623 -41.75 -23.23 1.68
N PHE A 624 -41.43 -22.32 0.75
CA PHE A 624 -42.15 -21.06 0.64
C PHE A 624 -43.64 -21.29 0.27
N PRO A 625 -44.57 -20.58 0.93
CA PRO A 625 -46.01 -20.80 0.77
C PRO A 625 -46.54 -20.32 -0.59
N SER A 626 -45.88 -19.34 -1.21
CA SER A 626 -46.20 -18.86 -2.55
C SER A 626 -44.95 -18.35 -3.26
N LYS A 627 -45.05 -18.24 -4.58
CA LYS A 627 -43.99 -17.68 -5.42
C LYS A 627 -43.72 -16.21 -5.08
N ASP A 628 -44.75 -15.45 -4.73
CA ASP A 628 -44.64 -14.03 -4.39
C ASP A 628 -43.85 -13.84 -3.08
N VAL A 629 -44.08 -14.69 -2.07
CA VAL A 629 -43.33 -14.65 -0.80
C VAL A 629 -41.88 -15.05 -1.03
N PHE A 630 -41.62 -16.03 -1.91
CA PHE A 630 -40.27 -16.40 -2.32
C PHE A 630 -39.55 -15.25 -3.04
N GLU A 631 -40.19 -14.59 -4.02
CA GLU A 631 -39.61 -13.47 -4.75
C GLU A 631 -39.32 -12.28 -3.81
N ALA A 632 -40.25 -11.95 -2.91
CA ALA A 632 -40.05 -10.91 -1.90
C ALA A 632 -38.91 -11.24 -0.92
N ALA A 633 -38.76 -12.51 -0.53
CA ALA A 633 -37.67 -12.99 0.31
C ALA A 633 -36.32 -12.92 -0.40
N CYS A 634 -36.26 -13.28 -1.69
CA CYS A 634 -35.06 -13.10 -2.52
C CYS A 634 -34.69 -11.62 -2.65
N ASP A 635 -35.65 -10.73 -2.89
CA ASP A 635 -35.42 -9.28 -2.99
C ASP A 635 -34.90 -8.70 -1.68
N PHE A 636 -35.49 -9.09 -0.54
CA PHE A 636 -35.00 -8.73 0.77
C PHE A 636 -33.55 -9.21 0.99
N ALA A 637 -33.25 -10.47 0.67
CA ALA A 637 -31.90 -11.02 0.81
C ALA A 637 -30.88 -10.33 -0.13
N ARG A 638 -31.28 -9.87 -1.32
CA ARG A 638 -30.45 -9.07 -2.23
C ARG A 638 -30.20 -7.67 -1.68
N GLU A 639 -31.23 -7.03 -1.11
CA GLU A 639 -31.13 -5.69 -0.52
C GLU A 639 -30.16 -5.67 0.65
N TRP A 640 -30.18 -6.71 1.49
CA TRP A 640 -29.26 -6.88 2.61
C TRP A 640 -27.90 -7.50 2.23
N ARG A 641 -27.64 -7.74 0.94
CA ARG A 641 -26.41 -8.39 0.42
C ARG A 641 -26.10 -9.75 1.06
N GLY A 642 -27.16 -10.44 1.51
CA GLY A 642 -27.08 -11.73 2.17
C GLY A 642 -27.31 -12.92 1.23
N LEU A 643 -27.92 -12.72 0.05
CA LEU A 643 -28.25 -13.82 -0.86
C LEU A 643 -26.98 -14.49 -1.43
N LEU A 644 -26.83 -15.79 -1.21
CA LEU A 644 -25.73 -16.61 -1.73
C LEU A 644 -26.15 -17.45 -2.93
N TRP A 645 -27.37 -17.98 -2.90
CA TRP A 645 -27.88 -18.85 -3.95
C TRP A 645 -29.41 -18.84 -3.94
N GLU A 646 -30.03 -18.99 -5.10
CA GLU A 646 -31.48 -19.15 -5.25
C GLU A 646 -31.83 -20.17 -6.34
N ASP A 647 -32.93 -20.88 -6.15
CA ASP A 647 -33.56 -21.76 -7.14
C ASP A 647 -35.05 -21.43 -7.23
N SER A 648 -35.41 -20.68 -8.27
CA SER A 648 -36.78 -20.25 -8.53
C SER A 648 -37.72 -21.40 -8.90
N LYS A 649 -37.21 -22.55 -9.37
CA LYS A 649 -38.06 -23.70 -9.74
C LYS A 649 -38.55 -24.45 -8.51
N ARG A 650 -37.69 -24.55 -7.50
CA ARG A 650 -38.00 -25.27 -6.25
C ARG A 650 -38.33 -24.34 -5.08
N MET A 651 -38.33 -23.03 -5.31
CA MET A 651 -38.52 -21.98 -4.30
C MET A 651 -37.57 -22.21 -3.12
N ARG A 652 -36.27 -22.17 -3.39
CA ARG A 652 -35.22 -22.35 -2.37
C ARG A 652 -34.25 -21.21 -2.44
N LEU A 653 -33.77 -20.76 -1.28
CA LEU A 653 -32.74 -19.73 -1.22
C LEU A 653 -31.77 -20.00 -0.08
N VAL A 654 -30.52 -19.57 -0.25
CA VAL A 654 -29.46 -19.65 0.73
C VAL A 654 -29.02 -18.24 1.05
N VAL A 655 -28.99 -17.89 2.34
CA VAL A 655 -28.58 -16.57 2.84
C VAL A 655 -27.39 -16.72 3.78
N LYS A 656 -26.48 -15.75 3.78
CA LYS A 656 -25.41 -15.63 4.77
C LYS A 656 -25.95 -15.64 6.20
N SER A 657 -25.19 -16.23 7.12
CA SER A 657 -25.49 -16.27 8.56
C SER A 657 -25.77 -14.90 9.17
N GLU A 658 -25.04 -13.88 8.72
CA GLU A 658 -25.16 -12.49 9.19
C GLU A 658 -26.54 -11.87 8.97
N VAL A 659 -27.27 -12.33 7.96
CA VAL A 659 -28.58 -11.77 7.53
C VAL A 659 -29.75 -12.65 8.00
N HIS A 660 -29.45 -13.78 8.66
CA HIS A 660 -30.46 -14.76 9.07
C HIS A 660 -31.53 -14.20 10.02
N ASN A 661 -31.12 -13.38 10.99
CA ASN A 661 -32.06 -12.83 11.97
C ASN A 661 -33.04 -11.83 11.33
N GLN A 662 -32.55 -10.96 10.47
CA GLN A 662 -33.34 -9.95 9.75
C GLN A 662 -34.29 -10.63 8.75
N MET A 663 -33.82 -11.68 8.06
CA MET A 663 -34.63 -12.47 7.16
C MET A 663 -35.78 -13.18 7.90
N ARG A 664 -35.53 -13.67 9.12
CA ARG A 664 -36.57 -14.30 9.95
C ARG A 664 -37.66 -13.32 10.35
N GLU A 665 -37.28 -12.10 10.76
CA GLU A 665 -38.24 -11.04 11.09
C GLU A 665 -39.08 -10.60 9.88
N PHE A 666 -38.46 -10.50 8.71
CA PHE A 666 -39.15 -10.21 7.45
C PHE A 666 -40.16 -11.30 7.08
N LEU A 667 -39.77 -12.58 7.17
CA LEU A 667 -40.67 -13.69 6.86
C LEU A 667 -41.84 -13.77 7.85
N HIS A 668 -41.62 -13.44 9.13
CA HIS A 668 -42.69 -13.35 10.14
C HIS A 668 -43.68 -12.21 9.90
N THR A 669 -43.26 -11.14 9.22
CA THR A 669 -44.16 -10.03 8.87
C THR A 669 -44.97 -10.30 7.60
N GLN A 670 -44.49 -11.19 6.72
CA GLN A 670 -45.21 -11.65 5.53
C GLN A 670 -46.20 -12.81 5.82
N SER A 671 -46.08 -13.49 6.97
CA SER A 671 -47.00 -14.57 7.37
C SER A 671 -48.19 -14.10 8.23
N LYS A 672 -48.33 -12.80 8.47
CA LYS A 672 -49.51 -12.16 9.07
C LYS A 672 -50.35 -11.53 7.96
#